data_AF-A0A9E0SPF8-F1
#
_entry.id   AF-A0A9E0SPF8-F1
#
_cell.length_a   1.000
_cell.length_b   1.000
_cell.length_c   1.000
_cell.angle_alpha   90.00
_cell.angle_beta   90.00
_cell.angle_gamma   90.00
#
_symmetry.space_group_name_H-M   'P 1'
#
loop_
_entity.id
_entity.type
_entity.pdbx_description
1 polymer ?
#
loop_
_entity_poly.entity_id
_entity_poly.type
_entity_poly.pdbx_seq_one_letter_code
_entity_poly.pdbx_strand_id
1 'polypeptide(L)'
;MKTSTLHGPAVERFRMTAVVAALAAAGATAPAGAVQVFPMSGDHAFRAAESWNWWISDDAYADAADFWRYPPDRAARVAWPRGGHASGTAATTLGGVSYTGDTSKIISGVVTLTGDSSWSGNTVANGNTLVFESGIINNGATFTDSNAFNALMQNYSGPNAFNNAGAYVKNGASTSTIQVAFNNSGSTTVNAGRLELDGNDRSSGSFSVASGATLAFANGTHNLNGVTVSGGGTLEIGGSTSYSFVNVNGGTLSSAVLISGGNLQGRGATFTGPASWTGGEITGPGTDTFSGSFTITGNGSKYLYGGRVLALTGDANWSNNTSAGGNTIVFGGGTLSNIGTFTDANAFNAVMQNYTGINDFDNEGAYTKTGTGTTTIQVPYDNTGTTSVNAGRLELAGGGTDSGTFSIASGATLAFTSGTHNLNAATVNGRGTLEVAGSTSYSFVNVNGGKLSSAVLISGGNLQGRGATFAGPASWTGGEITGPGTDTFSGSFTVTGDGSKYLYGGRVLALSGAGKWTGNTAASGNTIVFGGGTLANTGTFTDANSFNAVMQNYTGINDFANVGSYTKTGAATTTIQVAYDNTGSTNVNAGRLELAGGGTDSGKFTIASGATLAFTNGTHSLNAATVSGRGKLEISGSTSYSFVNVNGGTYSAPVLVGGGNLQGRGATFTGQASWTGGEMTGPGTHAFTGPFTITGDGSKYLYGGRVLALSGASSWSGNSAASGNTVVFGGGTLVNAGTFSDANSFNALMQSYTGINDFENTGSYTKTGSATTTIQVAYNNTGVTSIRSGTLAFTGSLQNTGTITGAGTLAAPTAGFVNDGAISPGLAGAGKLAITGNLTLDPTSTLDLDLASLTKSDLLAVSGTATLGGEISIHDAGYAPAVGDSFVVMTYAQNIGASVFSGIDLQGFAPGVGFNLVYNATNVTLDVVSAGAALGGATSPIAAVPEPSEGMLLVGGLGVLGLLMRRRASVRR
;
A
#
# COMPACT_ATOMS: atom_id res chain seq x y z
N MET A 1 25.58 -8.45 30.56
CA MET A 1 26.30 -7.67 31.60
C MET A 1 25.81 -8.09 32.98
N LYS A 2 26.74 -8.17 33.95
CA LYS A 2 26.61 -8.46 35.40
C LYS A 2 26.40 -9.92 35.88
N THR A 3 27.54 -10.54 36.19
CA THR A 3 27.93 -11.21 37.46
C THR A 3 27.06 -12.33 38.06
N SER A 4 27.62 -13.54 38.19
CA SER A 4 28.27 -13.98 39.44
C SER A 4 28.85 -15.42 39.33
N THR A 5 30.03 -15.59 39.89
CA THR A 5 30.77 -16.83 40.11
C THR A 5 30.45 -17.38 41.51
N LEU A 6 30.37 -18.71 41.69
CA LEU A 6 30.87 -19.37 42.90
C LEU A 6 31.02 -20.90 42.73
N HIS A 7 32.10 -21.38 43.33
CA HIS A 7 32.62 -22.75 43.43
C HIS A 7 31.72 -23.75 44.16
N GLY A 8 31.95 -25.05 43.89
CA GLY A 8 32.03 -26.07 44.94
C GLY A 8 31.16 -27.31 44.72
N PRO A 9 31.74 -28.52 44.60
CA PRO A 9 31.01 -29.75 44.29
C PRO A 9 30.48 -30.44 45.56
N ALA A 10 29.29 -31.03 45.48
CA ALA A 10 28.81 -31.96 46.49
C ALA A 10 28.08 -33.13 45.81
N VAL A 11 28.66 -34.31 46.03
CA VAL A 11 28.12 -35.64 45.75
C VAL A 11 26.88 -35.85 46.62
N GLU A 12 25.72 -36.19 46.03
CA GLU A 12 24.65 -36.85 46.78
C GLU A 12 23.73 -37.72 45.89
N ARG A 13 23.98 -39.03 46.00
CA ARG A 13 23.02 -40.14 46.11
C ARG A 13 21.63 -39.97 45.47
N PHE A 14 21.45 -40.64 44.33
CA PHE A 14 20.15 -41.05 43.82
C PHE A 14 19.42 -41.96 44.83
N ARG A 15 18.26 -41.52 45.32
CA ARG A 15 17.20 -42.39 45.83
C ARG A 15 16.00 -42.26 44.90
N MET A 16 15.71 -43.33 44.16
CA MET A 16 14.44 -43.50 43.43
C MET A 16 13.30 -43.55 44.45
N THR A 17 12.35 -42.63 44.32
CA THR A 17 11.02 -42.73 44.94
C THR A 17 10.00 -42.84 43.82
N ALA A 18 9.12 -43.84 43.96
CA ALA A 18 8.06 -44.20 43.03
C ALA A 18 7.08 -43.05 42.77
N VAL A 19 6.55 -42.98 41.55
CA VAL A 19 5.37 -42.17 41.19
C VAL A 19 4.32 -43.09 40.58
N VAL A 20 3.19 -43.18 41.26
CA VAL A 20 1.92 -43.76 40.81
C VAL A 20 0.98 -42.61 40.45
N ALA A 21 0.25 -42.82 39.34
CA ALA A 21 -1.01 -42.20 38.93
C ALA A 21 -1.05 -40.70 38.58
N ALA A 22 -1.40 -40.41 37.33
CA ALA A 22 -2.68 -39.78 36.97
C ALA A 22 -2.77 -39.59 35.45
N LEU A 23 -3.81 -40.14 34.80
CA LEU A 23 -4.48 -39.45 33.70
C LEU A 23 -5.88 -40.06 33.47
N ALA A 24 -6.90 -39.37 33.97
CA ALA A 24 -8.28 -39.50 33.54
C ALA A 24 -8.73 -38.11 33.10
N ALA A 25 -9.08 -37.96 31.83
CA ALA A 25 -10.07 -37.02 31.27
C ALA A 25 -9.67 -36.62 29.85
N ALA A 26 -10.30 -37.24 28.85
CA ALA A 26 -10.75 -36.56 27.64
C ALA A 26 -11.68 -37.52 26.90
N GLY A 27 -12.98 -37.20 26.93
CA GLY A 27 -13.98 -37.93 26.16
C GLY A 27 -13.82 -37.66 24.66
N ALA A 28 -14.01 -38.71 23.88
CA ALA A 28 -14.44 -38.60 22.49
C ALA A 28 -15.30 -39.82 22.15
N THR A 29 -16.52 -39.50 21.75
CA THR A 29 -17.62 -40.37 21.30
C THR A 29 -17.27 -41.13 20.03
N ALA A 30 -17.54 -42.44 20.00
CA ALA A 30 -17.57 -43.25 18.79
C ALA A 30 -18.99 -43.36 18.23
N PRO A 31 -19.18 -43.48 16.90
CA PRO A 31 -20.35 -44.13 16.33
C PRO A 31 -20.01 -45.54 15.84
N ALA A 32 -20.98 -46.43 16.04
CA ALA A 32 -20.97 -47.85 15.76
C ALA A 32 -21.19 -48.19 14.28
N GLY A 33 -20.76 -49.40 13.90
CA GLY A 33 -21.45 -50.18 12.87
C GLY A 33 -20.54 -50.93 11.91
N ALA A 34 -20.23 -52.20 12.22
CA ALA A 34 -20.48 -53.34 11.34
C ALA A 34 -19.88 -54.61 11.97
N VAL A 35 -20.78 -55.40 12.56
CA VAL A 35 -20.54 -56.80 12.89
C VAL A 35 -20.59 -57.60 11.58
N GLN A 36 -19.52 -58.29 11.23
CA GLN A 36 -19.59 -59.51 10.43
C GLN A 36 -18.69 -60.57 11.04
N VAL A 37 -19.23 -61.78 11.07
CA VAL A 37 -18.82 -62.90 11.90
C VAL A 37 -18.65 -64.14 11.01
N PHE A 38 -17.49 -64.80 11.21
CA PHE A 38 -17.01 -66.15 10.81
C PHE A 38 -16.51 -66.43 9.37
N PRO A 39 -15.56 -67.39 9.17
CA PRO A 39 -14.80 -68.19 10.15
C PRO A 39 -13.27 -68.13 10.01
N MET A 40 -12.60 -68.49 11.11
CA MET A 40 -11.19 -68.86 11.19
C MET A 40 -10.95 -70.25 10.59
N SER A 41 -9.81 -70.43 9.92
CA SER A 41 -9.05 -71.68 9.93
C SER A 41 -7.58 -71.37 9.68
N GLY A 42 -6.72 -71.70 10.64
CA GLY A 42 -5.27 -71.59 10.48
C GLY A 42 -4.56 -71.21 11.78
N ASP A 43 -4.38 -72.21 12.64
CA ASP A 43 -3.44 -72.25 13.77
C ASP A 43 -2.07 -71.63 13.39
N HIS A 44 -1.28 -70.98 14.26
CA HIS A 44 -0.79 -71.49 15.54
C HIS A 44 -0.46 -70.35 16.52
N ALA A 45 -0.68 -70.67 17.80
CA ALA A 45 -0.62 -69.83 18.98
C ALA A 45 0.70 -69.08 19.26
N PHE A 46 0.58 -67.77 19.56
CA PHE A 46 1.41 -67.13 20.57
C PHE A 46 0.78 -67.42 21.94
N ARG A 47 1.35 -68.39 22.67
CA ARG A 47 1.13 -68.49 24.11
C ARG A 47 2.25 -67.75 24.81
N ALA A 48 1.86 -66.75 25.59
CA ALA A 48 2.62 -66.32 26.75
C ALA A 48 2.87 -67.54 27.65
N ALA A 49 4.14 -67.77 27.98
CA ALA A 49 4.54 -68.68 29.05
C ALA A 49 5.77 -68.09 29.74
N GLU A 50 5.63 -68.00 31.04
CA GLU A 50 6.69 -67.79 32.03
C GLU A 50 7.86 -68.74 31.80
N SER A 51 9.09 -68.24 31.92
CA SER A 51 10.22 -69.00 32.51
C SER A 51 11.46 -68.12 32.64
N TRP A 52 11.61 -67.49 33.82
CA TRP A 52 12.94 -67.26 34.38
C TRP A 52 13.46 -68.62 34.87
N ASN A 53 14.34 -69.25 34.08
CA ASN A 53 15.39 -70.18 34.51
C ASN A 53 15.83 -71.07 33.34
N TRP A 54 17.06 -70.86 32.88
CA TRP A 54 17.95 -71.89 32.36
C TRP A 54 19.30 -71.62 33.05
N TRP A 55 19.55 -72.18 34.23
CA TRP A 55 20.37 -73.38 34.42
C TRP A 55 21.50 -73.47 33.41
N ILE A 56 22.64 -72.88 33.79
CA ILE A 56 23.95 -73.48 33.53
C ILE A 56 23.83 -74.92 34.04
N SER A 57 23.69 -75.88 33.13
CA SER A 57 23.93 -77.28 33.49
C SER A 57 25.41 -77.39 33.77
N ASP A 58 25.73 -77.42 35.06
CA ASP A 58 26.91 -78.12 35.58
C ASP A 58 26.83 -79.56 35.05
N ASP A 59 27.53 -79.84 33.96
CA ASP A 59 27.95 -81.19 33.63
C ASP A 59 29.21 -81.12 32.75
N ALA A 60 30.28 -81.74 33.29
CA ALA A 60 31.60 -81.98 32.70
C ALA A 60 32.60 -80.78 32.62
N TYR A 61 33.01 -80.30 33.79
CA TYR A 61 34.36 -79.76 34.03
C TYR A 61 35.40 -80.92 34.08
N ALA A 62 35.50 -81.69 32.99
CA ALA A 62 36.54 -82.70 32.79
C ALA A 62 37.10 -82.57 31.38
N ASP A 63 38.43 -82.47 31.28
CA ASP A 63 39.27 -82.22 30.10
C ASP A 63 39.52 -80.75 29.69
N ALA A 64 39.50 -79.81 30.64
CA ALA A 64 40.13 -78.49 30.45
C ALA A 64 41.67 -78.56 30.65
N ALA A 65 42.35 -79.40 29.88
CA ALA A 65 43.81 -79.45 29.84
C ALA A 65 44.33 -80.11 28.56
N ASP A 66 44.03 -79.56 27.37
CA ASP A 66 44.85 -79.87 26.19
C ASP A 66 44.73 -78.80 25.09
N PHE A 67 45.59 -77.78 25.19
CA PHE A 67 46.13 -77.08 24.01
C PHE A 67 47.45 -76.31 24.28
N TRP A 68 47.89 -76.23 25.54
CA TRP A 68 49.05 -75.41 25.94
C TRP A 68 50.40 -76.15 26.05
N ARG A 69 50.55 -77.35 25.48
CA ARG A 69 51.79 -78.13 25.55
C ARG A 69 52.64 -78.16 24.27
N TYR A 70 52.40 -77.26 23.31
CA TYR A 70 53.30 -77.14 22.15
C TYR A 70 54.27 -75.95 22.32
N PRO A 71 55.58 -76.14 22.01
CA PRO A 71 56.57 -75.06 22.11
C PRO A 71 56.22 -73.87 21.21
N PRO A 72 56.73 -72.66 21.50
CA PRO A 72 56.40 -71.40 20.82
C PRO A 72 56.68 -71.31 19.31
N ASP A 73 57.12 -72.39 18.65
CA ASP A 73 57.93 -72.30 17.43
C ASP A 73 57.34 -73.02 16.20
N ARG A 74 56.06 -73.45 16.20
CA ARG A 74 55.48 -74.12 15.00
C ARG A 74 54.53 -73.23 14.19
N ALA A 75 54.94 -73.00 12.94
CA ALA A 75 54.18 -72.42 11.83
C ALA A 75 53.03 -73.31 11.31
N ALA A 76 52.38 -74.11 12.16
CA ALA A 76 51.28 -75.00 11.77
C ALA A 76 49.93 -74.40 12.18
N ARG A 77 48.95 -74.41 11.27
CA ARG A 77 47.58 -73.95 11.53
C ARG A 77 46.95 -74.77 12.67
N VAL A 78 46.41 -74.09 13.67
CA VAL A 78 45.69 -74.69 14.81
C VAL A 78 44.19 -74.75 14.48
N ALA A 79 43.60 -75.95 14.45
CA ALA A 79 42.15 -76.12 14.32
C ALA A 79 41.49 -76.13 15.70
N TRP A 80 40.43 -75.34 15.90
CA TRP A 80 39.68 -75.28 17.17
C TRP A 80 38.20 -75.68 16.98
N PRO A 81 37.90 -76.99 16.92
CA PRO A 81 36.60 -77.49 16.46
C PRO A 81 35.54 -77.74 17.57
N ARG A 82 35.90 -77.73 18.87
CA ARG A 82 34.97 -77.93 20.01
C ARG A 82 35.21 -76.89 21.10
N GLY A 83 34.16 -76.52 21.84
CA GLY A 83 34.18 -75.49 22.88
C GLY A 83 35.39 -75.61 23.79
N GLY A 84 36.19 -74.55 23.84
CA GLY A 84 37.44 -74.52 24.60
C GLY A 84 37.74 -73.10 25.04
N HIS A 85 38.48 -73.01 26.15
CA HIS A 85 38.86 -71.76 26.81
C HIS A 85 40.33 -71.46 26.47
N ALA A 86 40.62 -70.36 25.75
CA ALA A 86 41.96 -69.79 25.77
C ALA A 86 42.09 -68.92 27.02
N SER A 87 42.38 -69.54 28.17
CA SER A 87 42.70 -68.81 29.41
C SER A 87 44.22 -68.75 29.60
N GLY A 88 44.79 -67.55 29.62
CA GLY A 88 46.18 -67.32 30.00
C GLY A 88 46.47 -65.83 30.15
N THR A 89 47.26 -65.46 31.17
CA THR A 89 47.70 -64.07 31.41
C THR A 89 48.86 -63.63 30.52
N ALA A 90 49.45 -64.54 29.73
CA ALA A 90 50.59 -64.28 28.85
C ALA A 90 50.15 -64.08 27.39
N ALA A 91 50.78 -63.13 26.69
CA ALA A 91 50.57 -62.91 25.26
C ALA A 91 51.00 -64.14 24.45
N THR A 92 50.12 -64.64 23.59
CA THR A 92 50.30 -65.88 22.81
C THR A 92 50.38 -65.56 21.32
N THR A 93 51.43 -66.02 20.64
CA THR A 93 51.62 -65.83 19.19
C THR A 93 51.34 -67.13 18.45
N LEU A 94 50.48 -67.11 17.43
CA LEU A 94 50.06 -68.27 16.65
C LEU A 94 50.25 -68.03 15.15
N GLY A 95 50.73 -69.06 14.42
CA GLY A 95 50.89 -69.04 12.96
C GLY A 95 49.58 -69.15 12.16
N GLY A 96 48.43 -68.93 12.80
CA GLY A 96 47.08 -68.99 12.21
C GLY A 96 46.14 -69.96 12.95
N VAL A 97 44.87 -69.55 13.11
CA VAL A 97 43.83 -70.31 13.84
C VAL A 97 42.60 -70.51 12.96
N SER A 98 42.03 -71.72 12.97
CA SER A 98 40.75 -72.04 12.35
C SER A 98 39.66 -72.20 13.41
N TYR A 99 38.90 -71.13 13.64
CA TYR A 99 37.73 -71.07 14.52
C TYR A 99 36.54 -71.72 13.82
N THR A 100 36.36 -73.02 14.03
CA THR A 100 35.38 -73.86 13.32
C THR A 100 34.41 -74.58 14.26
N GLY A 101 33.35 -75.13 13.70
CA GLY A 101 32.31 -75.86 14.43
C GLY A 101 31.15 -74.97 14.88
N ASP A 102 30.23 -75.56 15.64
CA ASP A 102 28.94 -74.97 16.01
C ASP A 102 28.92 -74.37 17.42
N THR A 103 29.92 -74.65 18.25
CA THR A 103 30.01 -74.16 19.64
C THR A 103 30.74 -72.81 19.77
N SER A 104 30.36 -71.98 20.73
CA SER A 104 31.06 -70.73 21.06
C SER A 104 32.50 -70.97 21.51
N LYS A 105 33.39 -70.00 21.24
CA LYS A 105 34.81 -70.03 21.62
C LYS A 105 35.11 -68.83 22.53
N ILE A 106 35.79 -69.04 23.64
CA ILE A 106 36.12 -67.98 24.60
C ILE A 106 37.56 -67.50 24.37
N ILE A 107 37.69 -66.19 24.18
CA ILE A 107 38.97 -65.49 24.01
C ILE A 107 39.24 -64.68 25.29
N SER A 108 40.27 -65.07 26.03
CA SER A 108 40.79 -64.32 27.18
C SER A 108 42.29 -64.06 27.01
N GLY A 109 42.76 -62.88 27.41
CA GLY A 109 44.16 -62.48 27.21
C GLY A 109 44.49 -62.06 25.77
N VAL A 110 45.78 -61.94 25.44
CA VAL A 110 46.24 -61.41 24.15
C VAL A 110 46.67 -62.54 23.20
N VAL A 111 46.03 -62.62 22.03
CA VAL A 111 46.32 -63.56 20.94
C VAL A 111 46.84 -62.79 19.72
N THR A 112 48.08 -63.03 19.32
CA THR A 112 48.68 -62.43 18.11
C THR A 112 48.73 -63.46 16.99
N LEU A 113 48.11 -63.16 15.86
CA LEU A 113 48.02 -64.02 14.69
C LEU A 113 49.02 -63.55 13.63
N THR A 114 50.06 -64.35 13.37
CA THR A 114 51.09 -64.06 12.37
C THR A 114 50.91 -64.83 11.07
N GLY A 115 49.97 -65.77 11.01
CA GLY A 115 49.56 -66.46 9.79
C GLY A 115 48.04 -66.51 9.63
N ASP A 116 47.60 -66.95 8.46
CA ASP A 116 46.21 -66.86 8.06
C ASP A 116 45.26 -67.63 8.98
N SER A 117 44.19 -66.97 9.39
CA SER A 117 43.15 -67.48 10.28
C SER A 117 41.79 -67.50 9.59
N SER A 118 40.89 -68.36 10.06
CA SER A 118 39.54 -68.49 9.50
C SER A 118 38.49 -68.62 10.60
N TRP A 119 37.32 -68.05 10.38
CA TRP A 119 36.13 -68.18 11.21
C TRP A 119 34.97 -68.68 10.34
N SER A 120 34.47 -69.88 10.64
CA SER A 120 33.46 -70.55 9.79
C SER A 120 32.76 -71.68 10.53
N GLY A 121 31.75 -72.31 9.91
CA GLY A 121 31.13 -73.53 10.45
C GLY A 121 29.92 -73.30 11.36
N ASN A 122 29.40 -72.08 11.44
CA ASN A 122 28.12 -71.83 12.09
C ASN A 122 26.93 -72.47 11.33
N THR A 123 25.81 -72.65 12.03
CA THR A 123 24.58 -73.27 11.51
C THR A 123 23.36 -72.41 11.87
N VAL A 124 22.17 -72.80 11.39
CA VAL A 124 20.90 -72.15 11.81
C VAL A 124 20.66 -72.29 13.32
N ALA A 125 21.12 -73.39 13.92
CA ALA A 125 20.89 -73.69 15.34
C ALA A 125 21.92 -73.05 16.27
N ASN A 126 23.15 -72.80 15.80
CA ASN A 126 24.24 -72.29 16.62
C ASN A 126 25.14 -71.29 15.86
N GLY A 127 25.52 -70.18 16.50
CA GLY A 127 26.18 -69.04 15.86
C GLY A 127 27.71 -69.08 15.73
N ASN A 128 28.40 -70.10 16.27
CA ASN A 128 29.88 -70.12 16.40
C ASN A 128 30.45 -68.80 16.96
N THR A 129 29.87 -68.32 18.05
CA THR A 129 30.20 -67.01 18.65
C THR A 129 31.63 -66.99 19.17
N LEU A 130 32.40 -65.96 18.84
CA LEU A 130 33.66 -65.65 19.53
C LEU A 130 33.33 -64.74 20.72
N VAL A 131 33.41 -65.28 21.93
CA VAL A 131 33.10 -64.57 23.18
C VAL A 131 34.38 -64.00 23.75
N PHE A 132 34.45 -62.69 23.92
CA PHE A 132 35.64 -62.03 24.46
C PHE A 132 35.46 -61.68 25.94
N GLU A 133 36.42 -62.11 26.75
CA GLU A 133 36.49 -61.89 28.20
C GLU A 133 37.88 -61.36 28.58
N SER A 134 38.04 -60.04 28.58
CA SER A 134 39.34 -59.37 28.61
C SER A 134 40.29 -59.91 27.52
N GLY A 135 39.73 -60.19 26.34
CA GLY A 135 40.39 -60.80 25.19
C GLY A 135 40.83 -59.77 24.15
N ILE A 136 42.02 -59.93 23.60
CA ILE A 136 42.54 -59.10 22.50
C ILE A 136 43.06 -60.01 21.40
N ILE A 137 42.56 -59.85 20.17
CA ILE A 137 43.15 -60.46 18.97
C ILE A 137 43.95 -59.40 18.22
N ASN A 138 45.24 -59.61 18.01
CA ASN A 138 46.09 -58.82 17.12
C ASN A 138 46.30 -59.60 15.82
N ASN A 139 45.54 -59.26 14.77
CA ASN A 139 45.65 -59.87 13.46
C ASN A 139 46.75 -59.19 12.62
N GLY A 140 47.87 -59.88 12.39
CA GLY A 140 48.95 -59.45 11.49
C GLY A 140 48.94 -60.10 10.10
N ALA A 141 48.03 -61.04 9.84
CA ALA A 141 47.90 -61.78 8.58
C ALA A 141 46.45 -61.71 8.03
N THR A 142 46.00 -62.68 7.23
CA THR A 142 44.62 -62.71 6.73
C THR A 142 43.69 -63.41 7.72
N PHE A 143 42.64 -62.75 8.21
CA PHE A 143 41.55 -63.35 8.97
C PHE A 143 40.31 -63.46 8.06
N THR A 144 39.93 -64.69 7.71
CA THR A 144 38.82 -64.95 6.77
C THR A 144 37.56 -65.37 7.51
N ASP A 145 36.53 -64.54 7.51
CA ASP A 145 35.18 -64.88 7.95
C ASP A 145 34.37 -65.48 6.79
N SER A 146 34.10 -66.78 6.86
CA SER A 146 33.32 -67.56 5.89
C SER A 146 32.08 -68.20 6.52
N ASN A 147 31.53 -67.57 7.56
CA ASN A 147 30.30 -68.05 8.19
C ASN A 147 29.10 -67.98 7.22
N ALA A 148 28.32 -69.06 7.15
CA ALA A 148 27.16 -69.16 6.26
C ALA A 148 25.90 -68.52 6.85
N PHE A 149 25.81 -68.46 8.19
CA PHE A 149 24.70 -67.86 8.94
C PHE A 149 25.18 -66.66 9.75
N ASN A 150 24.29 -66.02 10.51
CA ASN A 150 24.68 -64.88 11.32
C ASN A 150 25.76 -65.27 12.34
N ALA A 151 26.79 -64.45 12.46
CA ALA A 151 27.95 -64.71 13.30
C ALA A 151 28.19 -63.52 14.25
N LEU A 152 28.73 -63.79 15.43
CA LEU A 152 28.89 -62.78 16.48
C LEU A 152 30.30 -62.85 17.10
N MET A 153 31.00 -61.71 17.12
CA MET A 153 32.07 -61.48 18.09
C MET A 153 31.48 -60.71 19.26
N GLN A 154 31.21 -61.43 20.34
CA GLN A 154 30.49 -60.91 21.51
C GLN A 154 31.46 -60.23 22.46
N ASN A 155 31.08 -59.02 22.88
CA ASN A 155 31.76 -58.30 23.95
C ASN A 155 31.12 -58.66 25.29
N TYR A 156 31.71 -59.59 26.04
CA TYR A 156 31.09 -60.13 27.26
C TYR A 156 31.55 -59.39 28.52
N SER A 157 32.86 -59.37 28.80
CA SER A 157 33.41 -58.66 29.96
C SER A 157 34.84 -58.16 29.71
N GLY A 158 35.23 -57.08 30.42
CA GLY A 158 36.58 -56.52 30.35
C GLY A 158 36.92 -55.77 29.05
N PRO A 159 38.14 -55.23 28.93
CA PRO A 159 38.58 -54.56 27.71
C PRO A 159 38.80 -55.59 26.59
N ASN A 160 37.97 -55.52 25.55
CA ASN A 160 37.99 -56.45 24.43
C ASN A 160 38.28 -55.74 23.10
N ALA A 161 39.18 -56.30 22.29
CA ALA A 161 39.53 -55.72 21.00
C ALA A 161 39.91 -56.76 19.94
N PHE A 162 39.59 -56.44 18.70
CA PHE A 162 40.13 -57.04 17.50
C PHE A 162 40.94 -55.97 16.76
N ASN A 163 42.27 -56.06 16.82
CA ASN A 163 43.20 -55.16 16.16
C ASN A 163 43.63 -55.76 14.83
N ASN A 164 43.14 -55.20 13.72
CA ASN A 164 43.44 -55.65 12.36
C ASN A 164 44.55 -54.80 11.73
N ALA A 165 45.79 -55.30 11.81
CA ALA A 165 46.94 -54.73 11.08
C ALA A 165 47.18 -55.41 9.72
N GLY A 166 46.73 -56.66 9.57
CA GLY A 166 46.76 -57.43 8.32
C GLY A 166 45.50 -57.21 7.45
N ALA A 167 44.86 -58.30 7.06
CA ALA A 167 43.62 -58.28 6.27
C ALA A 167 42.49 -58.98 7.02
N TYR A 168 41.29 -58.37 7.09
CA TYR A 168 40.06 -59.03 7.50
C TYR A 168 39.19 -59.23 6.25
N VAL A 169 38.78 -60.46 5.93
CA VAL A 169 38.05 -60.79 4.70
C VAL A 169 36.74 -61.48 5.05
N LYS A 170 35.60 -60.84 4.78
CA LYS A 170 34.26 -61.38 4.97
C LYS A 170 33.69 -61.92 3.65
N ASN A 171 33.49 -63.24 3.59
CA ASN A 171 32.98 -63.97 2.41
C ASN A 171 31.56 -64.54 2.60
N GLY A 172 31.08 -64.67 3.84
CA GLY A 172 29.74 -65.21 4.12
C GLY A 172 28.61 -64.32 3.61
N ALA A 173 27.46 -64.88 3.19
CA ALA A 173 26.32 -64.08 2.71
C ALA A 173 25.46 -63.46 3.84
N SER A 174 25.65 -63.90 5.08
CA SER A 174 24.92 -63.50 6.28
C SER A 174 25.50 -62.23 6.94
N THR A 175 24.93 -61.84 8.09
CA THR A 175 25.45 -60.76 8.94
C THR A 175 26.50 -61.28 9.91
N SER A 176 27.68 -60.65 9.93
CA SER A 176 28.63 -60.80 11.03
C SER A 176 28.65 -59.54 11.87
N THR A 177 28.25 -59.64 13.13
CA THR A 177 28.24 -58.53 14.09
C THR A 177 29.48 -58.58 14.98
N ILE A 178 30.21 -57.48 15.05
CA ILE A 178 31.43 -57.33 15.84
C ILE A 178 31.16 -56.32 16.96
N GLN A 179 30.91 -56.80 18.18
CA GLN A 179 30.60 -55.95 19.34
C GLN A 179 31.84 -55.51 20.12
N VAL A 180 32.98 -56.16 19.87
CA VAL A 180 34.27 -55.78 20.44
C VAL A 180 34.89 -54.63 19.65
N ALA A 181 35.85 -53.93 20.24
CA ALA A 181 36.50 -52.82 19.53
C ALA A 181 37.22 -53.31 18.27
N PHE A 182 36.88 -52.79 17.09
CA PHE A 182 37.45 -53.26 15.81
C PHE A 182 38.45 -52.26 15.23
N ASN A 183 39.71 -52.28 15.67
CA ASN A 183 40.70 -51.30 15.24
C ASN A 183 41.36 -51.72 13.92
N ASN A 184 40.99 -51.09 12.80
CA ASN A 184 41.53 -51.41 11.48
C ASN A 184 42.66 -50.45 11.08
N SER A 185 43.91 -50.90 11.13
CA SER A 185 45.07 -50.19 10.54
C SER A 185 45.56 -50.83 9.22
N GLY A 186 45.12 -52.05 8.92
CA GLY A 186 45.40 -52.76 7.67
C GLY A 186 44.29 -52.63 6.62
N SER A 187 43.80 -53.75 6.11
CA SER A 187 42.70 -53.80 5.13
C SER A 187 41.52 -54.63 5.64
N THR A 188 40.30 -54.19 5.35
CA THR A 188 39.07 -54.94 5.62
C THR A 188 38.27 -55.05 4.33
N THR A 189 38.00 -56.26 3.87
CA THR A 189 37.27 -56.54 2.62
C THR A 189 35.97 -57.27 2.95
N VAL A 190 34.84 -56.72 2.50
CA VAL A 190 33.51 -57.33 2.62
C VAL A 190 33.07 -57.77 1.23
N ASN A 191 33.27 -59.05 0.91
CA ASN A 191 32.93 -59.63 -0.39
C ASN A 191 31.45 -59.99 -0.52
N ALA A 192 30.77 -60.31 0.58
CA ALA A 192 29.35 -60.66 0.61
C ALA A 192 28.72 -60.41 1.99
N GLY A 193 27.39 -60.30 1.99
CA GLY A 193 26.59 -60.13 3.20
C GLY A 193 26.82 -58.79 3.91
N ARG A 194 26.56 -58.78 5.21
CA ARG A 194 26.70 -57.59 6.07
C ARG A 194 27.84 -57.81 7.08
N LEU A 195 28.75 -56.85 7.20
CA LEU A 195 29.67 -56.72 8.33
C LEU A 195 29.19 -55.54 9.18
N GLU A 196 28.71 -55.81 10.38
CA GLU A 196 28.19 -54.82 11.32
C GLU A 196 29.19 -54.62 12.46
N LEU A 197 29.67 -53.39 12.62
CA LEU A 197 30.58 -53.00 13.68
C LEU A 197 29.77 -52.23 14.74
N ASP A 198 29.64 -52.85 15.92
CA ASP A 198 28.87 -52.35 17.07
C ASP A 198 29.76 -51.96 18.26
N GLY A 199 31.04 -52.38 18.21
CA GLY A 199 32.05 -51.95 19.16
C GLY A 199 32.70 -50.64 18.73
N ASN A 200 33.27 -49.92 19.70
CA ASN A 200 34.05 -48.71 19.43
C ASN A 200 35.24 -49.04 18.51
N ASP A 201 35.50 -48.25 17.47
CA ASP A 201 36.69 -48.42 16.65
C ASP A 201 37.57 -47.19 16.55
N ARG A 202 38.83 -47.47 16.24
CA ARG A 202 39.81 -46.54 15.72
C ARG A 202 40.42 -47.12 14.46
N SER A 203 39.93 -46.64 13.32
CA SER A 203 40.35 -47.11 12.00
C SER A 203 41.20 -46.07 11.28
N SER A 204 42.27 -46.50 10.64
CA SER A 204 43.12 -45.72 9.73
C SER A 204 43.48 -46.49 8.45
N GLY A 205 43.09 -47.76 8.38
CA GLY A 205 43.28 -48.64 7.22
C GLY A 205 42.21 -48.46 6.15
N SER A 206 42.22 -49.34 5.14
CA SER A 206 41.24 -49.32 4.05
C SER A 206 40.06 -50.27 4.30
N PHE A 207 38.90 -49.91 3.75
CA PHE A 207 37.74 -50.79 3.61
C PHE A 207 37.40 -50.97 2.13
N SER A 208 37.15 -52.21 1.71
CA SER A 208 36.65 -52.55 0.37
C SER A 208 35.34 -53.32 0.50
N VAL A 209 34.26 -52.81 -0.09
CA VAL A 209 32.91 -53.39 0.01
C VAL A 209 32.44 -53.76 -1.40
N ALA A 210 32.28 -55.06 -1.65
CA ALA A 210 31.84 -55.57 -2.95
C ALA A 210 30.38 -55.25 -3.23
N SER A 211 29.99 -55.27 -4.51
CA SER A 211 28.60 -55.04 -4.93
C SER A 211 27.63 -55.98 -4.21
N GLY A 212 26.55 -55.44 -3.67
CA GLY A 212 25.55 -56.17 -2.89
C GLY A 212 25.94 -56.49 -1.44
N ALA A 213 27.16 -56.15 -1.01
CA ALA A 213 27.60 -56.26 0.38
C ALA A 213 27.41 -54.94 1.15
N THR A 214 27.37 -55.03 2.49
CA THR A 214 27.23 -53.88 3.38
C THR A 214 28.26 -53.88 4.50
N LEU A 215 28.94 -52.75 4.69
CA LEU A 215 29.67 -52.43 5.93
C LEU A 215 28.80 -51.47 6.74
N ALA A 216 28.46 -51.79 7.98
CA ALA A 216 27.55 -50.99 8.78
C ALA A 216 28.13 -50.60 10.14
N PHE A 217 27.87 -49.36 10.53
CA PHE A 217 28.13 -48.80 11.84
C PHE A 217 26.79 -48.55 12.53
N ALA A 218 26.37 -49.46 13.41
CA ALA A 218 25.05 -49.43 14.01
C ALA A 218 25.05 -49.06 15.50
N ASN A 219 26.20 -49.15 16.17
CA ASN A 219 26.35 -48.82 17.58
C ASN A 219 27.82 -48.52 17.95
N GLY A 220 28.04 -47.70 18.97
CA GLY A 220 29.36 -47.35 19.45
C GLY A 220 29.95 -46.10 18.78
N THR A 221 31.18 -45.77 19.17
CA THR A 221 31.93 -44.65 18.62
C THR A 221 32.99 -45.14 17.65
N HIS A 222 32.83 -44.76 16.38
CA HIS A 222 33.67 -45.15 15.27
C HIS A 222 34.56 -43.98 14.86
N ASN A 223 35.88 -44.15 14.86
CA ASN A 223 36.83 -43.09 14.50
C ASN A 223 37.59 -43.45 13.24
N LEU A 224 37.13 -42.94 12.09
CA LEU A 224 37.70 -43.17 10.77
C LEU A 224 38.69 -42.05 10.44
N ASN A 225 39.99 -42.29 10.68
CA ASN A 225 41.05 -41.28 10.55
C ASN A 225 41.80 -41.44 9.22
N GLY A 226 41.39 -40.69 8.19
CA GLY A 226 42.01 -40.76 6.86
C GLY A 226 41.70 -42.06 6.11
N VAL A 227 40.60 -42.72 6.46
CA VAL A 227 40.18 -44.01 5.89
C VAL A 227 39.75 -43.84 4.42
N THR A 228 40.01 -44.86 3.60
CA THR A 228 39.41 -45.01 2.26
C THR A 228 38.38 -46.13 2.27
N VAL A 229 37.20 -45.85 1.69
CA VAL A 229 36.14 -46.86 1.50
C VAL A 229 35.86 -46.97 0.00
N SER A 230 35.97 -48.17 -0.55
CA SER A 230 35.93 -48.43 -1.99
C SER A 230 35.14 -49.68 -2.36
N GLY A 231 34.78 -49.81 -3.64
CA GLY A 231 33.99 -50.93 -4.16
C GLY A 231 32.51 -50.59 -4.33
N GLY A 232 31.77 -51.46 -5.04
CA GLY A 232 30.38 -51.21 -5.45
C GLY A 232 29.30 -51.47 -4.37
N GLY A 233 29.70 -51.81 -3.14
CA GLY A 233 28.76 -52.05 -2.03
C GLY A 233 28.37 -50.78 -1.26
N THR A 234 27.70 -50.99 -0.12
CA THR A 234 27.16 -49.92 0.73
C THR A 234 27.92 -49.80 2.04
N LEU A 235 28.31 -48.59 2.40
CA LEU A 235 28.63 -48.18 3.75
C LEU A 235 27.36 -47.61 4.42
N GLU A 236 26.91 -48.21 5.50
CA GLU A 236 25.75 -47.74 6.26
C GLU A 236 26.16 -47.09 7.59
N ILE A 237 25.65 -45.89 7.83
CA ILE A 237 25.62 -45.23 9.12
C ILE A 237 24.19 -45.36 9.64
N GLY A 238 24.02 -46.25 10.62
CA GLY A 238 22.73 -46.64 11.15
C GLY A 238 22.65 -46.52 12.66
N GLY A 239 21.59 -47.10 13.22
CA GLY A 239 21.35 -47.12 14.66
C GLY A 239 20.74 -45.83 15.21
N SER A 240 20.79 -45.69 16.53
CA SER A 240 20.22 -44.53 17.24
C SER A 240 21.22 -43.38 17.33
N THR A 241 20.72 -42.14 17.21
CA THR A 241 21.51 -40.91 17.40
C THR A 241 22.04 -40.76 18.83
N SER A 242 21.56 -41.56 19.79
CA SER A 242 22.11 -41.57 21.16
C SER A 242 23.33 -42.47 21.35
N TYR A 243 23.58 -43.41 20.43
CA TYR A 243 24.53 -44.51 20.67
C TYR A 243 25.50 -44.80 19.50
N SER A 244 25.17 -44.40 18.28
CA SER A 244 26.01 -44.60 17.09
C SER A 244 26.67 -43.29 16.67
N PHE A 245 28.00 -43.21 16.75
CA PHE A 245 28.77 -42.00 16.43
C PHE A 245 29.89 -42.33 15.43
N VAL A 246 29.72 -41.96 14.17
CA VAL A 246 30.72 -42.15 13.12
C VAL A 246 31.48 -40.86 12.88
N ASN A 247 32.69 -40.80 13.43
CA ASN A 247 33.62 -39.68 13.26
C ASN A 247 34.49 -39.90 12.03
N VAL A 248 34.16 -39.23 10.92
CA VAL A 248 34.99 -39.24 9.72
C VAL A 248 35.95 -38.05 9.79
N ASN A 249 37.25 -38.35 9.88
CA ASN A 249 38.32 -37.38 10.07
C ASN A 249 39.25 -37.36 8.84
N GLY A 250 38.70 -37.02 7.69
CA GLY A 250 39.38 -37.04 6.38
C GLY A 250 39.30 -38.38 5.66
N GLY A 251 39.74 -38.38 4.40
CA GLY A 251 39.69 -39.55 3.50
C GLY A 251 38.76 -39.33 2.30
N THR A 252 38.66 -40.36 1.45
CA THR A 252 37.75 -40.38 0.29
C THR A 252 36.93 -41.65 0.31
N LEU A 253 35.60 -41.49 0.23
CA LEU A 253 34.64 -42.59 0.27
C LEU A 253 33.95 -42.69 -1.10
N SER A 254 34.29 -43.75 -1.84
CA SER A 254 33.83 -43.99 -3.21
C SER A 254 32.72 -45.03 -3.32
N SER A 255 32.51 -45.83 -2.27
CA SER A 255 31.35 -46.71 -2.15
C SER A 255 30.06 -45.93 -1.92
N ALA A 256 28.92 -46.59 -2.13
CA ALA A 256 27.64 -46.00 -1.81
C ALA A 256 27.52 -45.77 -0.29
N VAL A 257 26.97 -44.64 0.15
CA VAL A 257 26.76 -44.34 1.57
C VAL A 257 25.26 -44.24 1.89
N LEU A 258 24.81 -44.95 2.92
CA LEU A 258 23.45 -44.84 3.45
C LEU A 258 23.52 -44.27 4.86
N ILE A 259 22.92 -43.10 5.07
CA ILE A 259 22.71 -42.51 6.38
C ILE A 259 21.25 -42.80 6.75
N SER A 260 21.03 -43.92 7.44
CA SER A 260 19.71 -44.40 7.86
C SER A 260 19.37 -44.01 9.29
N GLY A 261 20.40 -43.71 10.10
CA GLY A 261 20.29 -43.31 11.50
C GLY A 261 21.64 -42.80 12.03
N GLY A 262 21.85 -42.91 13.34
CA GLY A 262 23.10 -42.55 14.00
C GLY A 262 23.55 -41.11 13.79
N ASN A 263 24.83 -40.85 14.07
CA ASN A 263 25.47 -39.54 13.87
C ASN A 263 26.66 -39.66 12.92
N LEU A 264 26.61 -38.97 11.78
CA LEU A 264 27.78 -38.69 10.95
C LEU A 264 28.44 -37.39 11.43
N GLN A 265 29.67 -37.47 11.92
CA GLN A 265 30.39 -36.35 12.52
C GLN A 265 31.90 -36.42 12.24
N GLY A 266 32.73 -35.77 13.07
CA GLY A 266 34.18 -35.67 12.87
C GLY A 266 34.58 -34.42 12.07
N ARG A 267 35.82 -34.39 11.58
CA ARG A 267 36.38 -33.25 10.83
C ARG A 267 35.83 -33.11 9.41
N GLY A 268 35.16 -34.15 8.90
CA GLY A 268 34.56 -34.18 7.56
C GLY A 268 35.41 -34.95 6.54
N ALA A 269 34.82 -35.28 5.39
CA ALA A 269 35.45 -36.01 4.30
C ALA A 269 34.80 -35.75 2.92
N THR A 270 35.40 -36.32 1.87
CA THR A 270 34.85 -36.30 0.52
C THR A 270 34.20 -37.63 0.16
N PHE A 271 32.92 -37.58 -0.21
CA PHE A 271 32.09 -38.68 -0.66
C PHE A 271 31.89 -38.58 -2.17
N THR A 272 32.55 -39.46 -2.93
CA THR A 272 32.48 -39.50 -4.41
C THR A 272 31.48 -40.54 -4.91
N GLY A 273 31.15 -41.54 -4.10
CA GLY A 273 30.08 -42.49 -4.37
C GLY A 273 28.68 -41.90 -4.16
N PRO A 274 27.62 -42.59 -4.61
CA PRO A 274 26.25 -42.16 -4.36
C PRO A 274 25.91 -42.24 -2.88
N ALA A 275 25.17 -41.27 -2.35
CA ALA A 275 24.77 -41.22 -0.95
C ALA A 275 23.25 -41.06 -0.80
N SER A 276 22.68 -41.65 0.24
CA SER A 276 21.27 -41.51 0.60
C SER A 276 21.09 -41.17 2.06
N TRP A 277 20.35 -40.10 2.35
CA TRP A 277 20.02 -39.65 3.70
C TRP A 277 18.54 -39.90 4.00
N THR A 278 18.30 -40.94 4.80
CA THR A 278 16.96 -41.44 5.15
C THR A 278 16.59 -41.24 6.63
N GLY A 279 17.57 -40.99 7.49
CA GLY A 279 17.37 -40.60 8.88
C GLY A 279 18.70 -40.25 9.55
N GLY A 280 18.67 -39.93 10.86
CA GLY A 280 19.87 -39.62 11.64
C GLY A 280 20.34 -38.16 11.56
N GLU A 281 21.50 -37.92 12.17
CA GLU A 281 22.12 -36.59 12.28
C GLU A 281 23.43 -36.53 11.49
N ILE A 282 23.65 -35.42 10.77
CA ILE A 282 24.96 -35.00 10.29
C ILE A 282 25.36 -33.80 11.15
N THR A 283 26.40 -33.94 11.98
CA THR A 283 26.64 -33.04 13.11
C THR A 283 28.11 -32.71 13.35
N GLY A 284 28.36 -31.65 14.12
CA GLY A 284 29.70 -31.14 14.47
C GLY A 284 30.33 -30.25 13.39
N PRO A 285 31.40 -29.48 13.72
CA PRO A 285 31.84 -28.31 12.93
C PRO A 285 32.62 -28.63 11.64
N GLY A 286 32.66 -29.90 11.22
CA GLY A 286 33.39 -30.33 10.01
C GLY A 286 32.65 -29.98 8.72
N THR A 287 33.30 -30.27 7.57
CA THR A 287 32.70 -30.13 6.24
C THR A 287 32.67 -31.48 5.54
N ASP A 288 31.48 -31.96 5.18
CA ASP A 288 31.32 -33.12 4.31
C ASP A 288 31.05 -32.66 2.88
N THR A 289 31.87 -33.11 1.94
CA THR A 289 31.69 -32.82 0.51
C THR A 289 31.12 -34.03 -0.20
N PHE A 290 29.90 -33.92 -0.74
CA PHE A 290 29.30 -34.94 -1.59
C PHE A 290 29.42 -34.50 -3.06
N SER A 291 30.26 -35.21 -3.82
CA SER A 291 30.44 -35.00 -5.26
C SER A 291 29.76 -36.07 -6.12
N GLY A 292 29.40 -37.21 -5.52
CA GLY A 292 28.44 -38.15 -6.10
C GLY A 292 26.99 -37.66 -5.94
N SER A 293 26.03 -38.45 -6.42
CA SER A 293 24.60 -38.14 -6.25
C SER A 293 24.18 -38.23 -4.78
N PHE A 294 23.45 -37.25 -4.25
CA PHE A 294 22.99 -37.21 -2.85
C PHE A 294 21.46 -37.21 -2.76
N THR A 295 20.85 -38.31 -2.32
CA THR A 295 19.38 -38.45 -2.25
C THR A 295 18.88 -38.25 -0.83
N ILE A 296 18.02 -37.25 -0.60
CA ILE A 296 17.35 -37.00 0.69
C ILE A 296 15.92 -37.51 0.61
N THR A 297 15.62 -38.63 1.30
CA THR A 297 14.34 -39.33 1.09
C THR A 297 13.84 -40.08 2.31
N GLY A 298 12.60 -40.56 2.32
CA GLY A 298 11.98 -41.25 3.46
C GLY A 298 11.23 -40.33 4.42
N ASN A 299 10.49 -40.93 5.36
CA ASN A 299 9.52 -40.21 6.21
C ASN A 299 10.14 -39.54 7.44
N GLY A 300 11.31 -39.98 7.90
CA GLY A 300 11.96 -39.45 9.10
C GLY A 300 12.50 -38.03 8.91
N SER A 301 12.70 -37.32 10.02
CA SER A 301 13.40 -36.02 10.04
C SER A 301 14.91 -36.22 9.90
N LYS A 302 15.56 -35.28 9.21
CA LYS A 302 16.99 -35.29 8.87
C LYS A 302 17.63 -34.11 9.56
N TYR A 303 18.64 -34.32 10.40
CA TYR A 303 19.19 -33.26 11.26
C TYR A 303 20.58 -32.81 10.79
N LEU A 304 20.75 -31.52 10.46
CA LEU A 304 22.04 -30.91 10.12
C LEU A 304 22.47 -29.93 11.21
N TYR A 305 23.30 -30.40 12.14
CA TYR A 305 23.49 -29.78 13.47
C TYR A 305 24.96 -29.40 13.74
N GLY A 306 25.18 -28.60 14.79
CA GLY A 306 26.48 -28.50 15.46
C GLY A 306 27.60 -27.81 14.68
N GLY A 307 27.28 -26.90 13.76
CA GLY A 307 28.28 -26.19 12.93
C GLY A 307 28.60 -26.89 11.61
N ARG A 308 27.93 -27.99 11.28
CA ARG A 308 28.27 -28.82 10.12
C ARG A 308 27.99 -28.09 8.81
N VAL A 309 28.96 -28.15 7.90
CA VAL A 309 28.77 -27.73 6.51
C VAL A 309 28.58 -28.97 5.64
N LEU A 310 27.45 -29.05 4.96
CA LEU A 310 27.15 -30.07 3.95
C LEU A 310 27.32 -29.46 2.56
N ALA A 311 28.46 -29.72 1.92
CA ALA A 311 28.81 -29.18 0.61
C ALA A 311 28.40 -30.16 -0.50
N LEU A 312 27.39 -29.79 -1.28
CA LEU A 312 26.82 -30.59 -2.36
C LEU A 312 27.36 -30.08 -3.70
N THR A 313 28.39 -30.76 -4.21
CA THR A 313 29.03 -30.41 -5.51
C THR A 313 28.50 -31.27 -6.66
N GLY A 314 27.92 -32.43 -6.36
CA GLY A 314 27.18 -33.27 -7.31
C GLY A 314 25.68 -32.96 -7.33
N ASP A 315 24.89 -33.90 -7.88
CA ASP A 315 23.44 -33.78 -7.95
C ASP A 315 22.78 -34.24 -6.65
N ALA A 316 22.02 -33.35 -6.01
CA ALA A 316 21.19 -33.63 -4.85
C ALA A 316 19.71 -33.73 -5.23
N ASN A 317 18.98 -34.70 -4.68
CA ASN A 317 17.56 -34.89 -4.91
C ASN A 317 16.80 -35.07 -3.59
N TRP A 318 15.98 -34.10 -3.24
CA TRP A 318 15.09 -34.13 -2.08
C TRP A 318 13.68 -34.52 -2.52
N SER A 319 13.24 -35.73 -2.16
CA SER A 319 12.03 -36.33 -2.75
C SER A 319 11.39 -37.41 -1.88
N ASN A 320 10.20 -37.86 -2.33
CA ASN A 320 9.38 -38.92 -1.71
C ASN A 320 8.88 -38.60 -0.30
N ASN A 321 8.52 -37.34 -0.03
CA ASN A 321 7.64 -37.06 1.10
C ASN A 321 6.24 -37.66 0.88
N THR A 322 5.51 -37.83 1.98
CA THR A 322 4.14 -38.33 1.99
C THR A 322 3.24 -37.36 2.76
N SER A 323 1.93 -37.52 2.69
CA SER A 323 1.00 -36.73 3.49
C SER A 323 1.18 -36.91 5.01
N ALA A 324 1.75 -38.05 5.45
CA ALA A 324 2.01 -38.36 6.85
C ALA A 324 3.46 -38.05 7.28
N GLY A 325 4.40 -37.99 6.35
CA GLY A 325 5.83 -37.77 6.61
C GLY A 325 6.40 -36.68 5.71
N GLY A 326 6.78 -35.56 6.31
CA GLY A 326 7.20 -34.35 5.58
C GLY A 326 8.59 -34.39 4.97
N ASN A 327 9.38 -35.46 5.19
CA ASN A 327 10.79 -35.54 4.77
C ASN A 327 11.60 -34.30 5.21
N THR A 328 11.30 -33.78 6.40
CA THR A 328 11.81 -32.50 6.90
C THR A 328 13.31 -32.52 7.12
N ILE A 329 13.99 -31.48 6.66
CA ILE A 329 15.40 -31.21 7.02
C ILE A 329 15.39 -30.18 8.15
N VAL A 330 16.01 -30.50 9.28
CA VAL A 330 16.02 -29.67 10.49
C VAL A 330 17.43 -29.16 10.71
N PHE A 331 17.58 -27.83 10.81
CA PHE A 331 18.86 -27.17 10.98
C PHE A 331 19.07 -26.72 12.43
N GLY A 332 20.24 -27.07 12.99
CA GLY A 332 20.61 -26.86 14.39
C GLY A 332 22.04 -26.33 14.53
N GLY A 333 22.34 -25.21 13.88
CA GLY A 333 23.67 -24.65 13.66
C GLY A 333 24.35 -25.15 12.39
N GLY A 334 23.61 -25.59 11.37
CA GLY A 334 24.16 -26.22 10.17
C GLY A 334 24.06 -25.34 8.92
N THR A 335 24.93 -25.58 7.95
CA THR A 335 24.92 -24.94 6.63
C THR A 335 24.83 -25.98 5.53
N LEU A 336 23.85 -25.84 4.64
CA LEU A 336 23.78 -26.62 3.40
C LEU A 336 24.27 -25.72 2.26
N SER A 337 25.39 -26.09 1.64
CA SER A 337 25.97 -25.35 0.50
C SER A 337 25.74 -26.15 -0.78
N ASN A 338 24.81 -25.67 -1.62
CA ASN A 338 24.52 -26.22 -2.93
C ASN A 338 25.40 -25.55 -4.00
N ILE A 339 26.46 -26.24 -4.41
CA ILE A 339 27.39 -25.81 -5.47
C ILE A 339 27.02 -26.48 -6.81
N GLY A 340 26.48 -27.71 -6.75
CA GLY A 340 26.02 -28.49 -7.89
C GLY A 340 24.56 -28.22 -8.23
N THR A 341 23.76 -29.29 -8.29
CA THR A 341 22.31 -29.19 -8.49
C THR A 341 21.57 -29.69 -7.26
N PHE A 342 20.49 -29.02 -6.88
CA PHE A 342 19.58 -29.44 -5.82
C PHE A 342 18.15 -29.47 -6.38
N THR A 343 17.62 -30.67 -6.59
CA THR A 343 16.25 -30.86 -7.06
C THR A 343 15.32 -31.12 -5.88
N ASP A 344 14.36 -30.23 -5.65
CA ASP A 344 13.21 -30.48 -4.77
C ASP A 344 12.07 -31.08 -5.60
N ALA A 345 11.89 -32.40 -5.47
CA ALA A 345 10.85 -33.19 -6.14
C ALA A 345 9.80 -33.73 -5.16
N ASN A 346 9.64 -33.09 -3.99
CA ASN A 346 8.61 -33.46 -3.02
C ASN A 346 7.21 -33.13 -3.55
N ALA A 347 6.33 -34.14 -3.62
CA ALA A 347 4.98 -33.98 -4.16
C ALA A 347 4.02 -33.27 -3.18
N PHE A 348 4.25 -33.43 -1.88
CA PHE A 348 3.47 -32.79 -0.81
C PHE A 348 4.23 -31.60 -0.21
N ASN A 349 3.63 -30.94 0.78
CA ASN A 349 4.32 -29.86 1.48
C ASN A 349 5.60 -30.35 2.17
N ALA A 350 6.68 -29.60 2.00
CA ALA A 350 8.00 -29.93 2.52
C ALA A 350 8.58 -28.73 3.27
N VAL A 351 9.43 -28.98 4.27
CA VAL A 351 9.99 -27.91 5.11
C VAL A 351 11.49 -28.12 5.34
N MET A 352 12.26 -27.05 5.16
CA MET A 352 13.59 -26.90 5.75
C MET A 352 13.44 -26.04 7.00
N GLN A 353 13.45 -26.69 8.16
CA GLN A 353 13.10 -26.09 9.43
C GLN A 353 14.31 -25.42 10.08
N ASN A 354 14.12 -24.17 10.50
CA ASN A 354 15.08 -23.43 11.28
C ASN A 354 14.80 -23.65 12.77
N TYR A 355 15.62 -24.46 13.46
CA TYR A 355 15.36 -24.85 14.85
C TYR A 355 16.21 -24.06 15.85
N THR A 356 17.53 -24.22 15.81
CA THR A 356 18.46 -23.53 16.73
C THR A 356 19.76 -23.18 16.04
N GLY A 357 20.56 -22.29 16.63
CA GLY A 357 21.87 -21.92 16.10
C GLY A 357 21.81 -20.99 14.89
N ILE A 358 22.98 -20.75 14.28
CA ILE A 358 23.09 -20.02 13.02
C ILE A 358 22.97 -21.06 11.91
N ASN A 359 21.91 -20.95 11.12
CA ASN A 359 21.60 -21.87 10.04
C ASN A 359 21.67 -21.14 8.70
N ASP A 360 22.01 -21.86 7.64
CA ASP A 360 22.07 -21.26 6.31
C ASP A 360 21.81 -22.29 5.19
N PHE A 361 21.28 -21.78 4.08
CA PHE A 361 21.22 -22.48 2.80
C PHE A 361 21.86 -21.58 1.74
N ASP A 362 23.06 -21.95 1.31
CA ASP A 362 23.80 -21.25 0.26
C ASP A 362 23.50 -21.92 -1.10
N ASN A 363 22.83 -21.21 -2.00
CA ASN A 363 22.63 -21.66 -3.37
C ASN A 363 23.59 -20.95 -4.34
N GLU A 364 24.76 -21.54 -4.55
CA GLU A 364 25.75 -21.10 -5.54
C GLU A 364 25.53 -21.76 -6.91
N GLY A 365 24.99 -22.99 -6.91
CA GLY A 365 24.65 -23.78 -8.08
C GLY A 365 23.21 -23.58 -8.56
N ALA A 366 22.52 -24.69 -8.82
CA ALA A 366 21.14 -24.69 -9.31
C ALA A 366 20.18 -25.36 -8.33
N TYR A 367 19.27 -24.60 -7.72
CA TYR A 367 18.11 -25.14 -7.01
C TYR A 367 16.92 -25.25 -7.97
N THR A 368 16.27 -26.40 -8.05
CA THR A 368 15.11 -26.63 -8.93
C THR A 368 13.97 -27.28 -8.17
N LYS A 369 12.87 -26.53 -7.97
CA LYS A 369 11.61 -27.08 -7.44
C LYS A 369 10.72 -27.59 -8.57
N THR A 370 10.34 -28.86 -8.49
CA THR A 370 9.45 -29.54 -9.46
C THR A 370 8.15 -30.05 -8.83
N GLY A 371 8.09 -30.14 -7.49
CA GLY A 371 6.91 -30.55 -6.74
C GLY A 371 5.78 -29.52 -6.75
N THR A 372 4.52 -29.98 -6.80
CA THR A 372 3.33 -29.11 -6.87
C THR A 372 2.89 -28.54 -5.52
N GLY A 373 3.30 -29.16 -4.40
CA GLY A 373 3.04 -28.65 -3.05
C GLY A 373 3.85 -27.41 -2.67
N THR A 374 3.66 -26.93 -1.44
CA THR A 374 4.43 -25.81 -0.89
C THR A 374 5.73 -26.32 -0.25
N THR A 375 6.86 -25.75 -0.67
CA THR A 375 8.14 -25.94 0.03
C THR A 375 8.44 -24.70 0.84
N THR A 376 8.56 -24.83 2.16
CA THR A 376 8.90 -23.72 3.06
C THR A 376 10.33 -23.84 3.53
N ILE A 377 11.17 -22.86 3.20
CA ILE A 377 12.54 -22.73 3.68
C ILE A 377 12.56 -21.66 4.77
N GLN A 378 12.73 -22.09 6.02
CA GLN A 378 12.72 -21.22 7.20
C GLN A 378 14.11 -20.75 7.62
N VAL A 379 15.15 -21.37 7.05
CA VAL A 379 16.54 -20.92 7.21
C VAL A 379 16.81 -19.76 6.23
N PRO A 380 17.76 -18.86 6.54
CA PRO A 380 18.30 -17.93 5.55
C PRO A 380 18.62 -18.65 4.25
N TYR A 381 18.25 -18.04 3.13
CA TYR A 381 18.44 -18.59 1.79
C TYR A 381 19.22 -17.57 0.95
N ASP A 382 20.50 -17.86 0.71
CA ASP A 382 21.42 -16.97 0.01
C ASP A 382 21.65 -17.48 -1.42
N ASN A 383 21.04 -16.82 -2.41
CA ASN A 383 21.14 -17.23 -3.82
C ASN A 383 22.14 -16.37 -4.61
N THR A 384 23.29 -16.93 -4.93
CA THR A 384 24.24 -16.38 -5.92
C THR A 384 24.16 -17.11 -7.27
N GLY A 385 23.61 -18.32 -7.29
CA GLY A 385 23.36 -19.15 -8.46
C GLY A 385 21.98 -18.96 -9.08
N THR A 386 21.34 -20.07 -9.44
CA THR A 386 20.00 -20.09 -10.04
C THR A 386 19.01 -20.86 -9.16
N THR A 387 17.85 -20.26 -8.92
CA THR A 387 16.68 -20.89 -8.30
C THR A 387 15.56 -20.97 -9.33
N SER A 388 15.14 -22.17 -9.72
CA SER A 388 14.06 -22.41 -10.67
C SER A 388 12.84 -23.00 -9.97
N VAL A 389 11.72 -22.28 -9.98
CA VAL A 389 10.43 -22.73 -9.43
C VAL A 389 9.55 -23.20 -10.59
N ASN A 390 9.61 -24.49 -10.92
CA ASN A 390 8.93 -25.05 -12.09
C ASN A 390 7.46 -25.41 -11.81
N ALA A 391 7.11 -25.66 -10.55
CA ALA A 391 5.74 -25.94 -10.12
C ALA A 391 5.54 -25.56 -8.64
N GLY A 392 4.28 -25.43 -8.23
CA GLY A 392 3.90 -25.20 -6.83
C GLY A 392 4.35 -23.85 -6.27
N ARG A 393 4.50 -23.79 -4.94
CA ARG A 393 4.92 -22.60 -4.20
C ARG A 393 6.24 -22.85 -3.49
N LEU A 394 7.26 -22.04 -3.77
CA LEU A 394 8.46 -21.94 -2.94
C LEU A 394 8.29 -20.75 -2.00
N GLU A 395 8.32 -21.01 -0.69
CA GLU A 395 8.17 -20.01 0.34
C GLU A 395 9.48 -19.85 1.12
N LEU A 396 10.05 -18.65 1.06
CA LEU A 396 11.24 -18.26 1.80
C LEU A 396 10.81 -17.42 3.00
N ALA A 397 11.09 -17.95 4.20
CA ALA A 397 10.65 -17.38 5.47
C ALA A 397 11.82 -17.06 6.44
N GLY A 398 13.06 -17.41 6.06
CA GLY A 398 14.26 -17.20 6.88
C GLY A 398 15.04 -15.92 6.60
N GLY A 399 14.64 -15.12 5.60
CA GLY A 399 15.47 -14.04 5.06
C GLY A 399 16.52 -14.54 4.07
N GLY A 400 17.52 -13.70 3.77
CA GLY A 400 18.66 -14.06 2.92
C GLY A 400 19.20 -12.88 2.10
N THR A 401 20.28 -13.13 1.38
CA THR A 401 20.95 -12.19 0.47
C THR A 401 21.10 -12.82 -0.92
N ASP A 402 20.43 -12.23 -1.89
CA ASP A 402 20.30 -12.78 -3.24
C ASP A 402 20.94 -11.85 -4.27
N SER A 403 21.86 -12.39 -5.06
CA SER A 403 22.42 -11.70 -6.24
C SER A 403 22.27 -12.51 -7.53
N GLY A 404 21.83 -13.76 -7.42
CA GLY A 404 21.61 -14.68 -8.53
C GLY A 404 20.29 -14.51 -9.27
N THR A 405 19.84 -15.59 -9.91
CA THR A 405 18.62 -15.63 -10.72
C THR A 405 17.51 -16.43 -10.05
N PHE A 406 16.29 -15.91 -10.08
CA PHE A 406 15.04 -16.63 -9.82
C PHE A 406 14.24 -16.76 -11.12
N SER A 407 13.97 -18.00 -11.54
CA SER A 407 13.16 -18.31 -12.72
C SER A 407 11.85 -18.97 -12.27
N ILE A 408 10.70 -18.32 -12.51
CA ILE A 408 9.40 -18.75 -12.00
C ILE A 408 8.49 -19.18 -13.16
N ALA A 409 8.17 -20.46 -13.23
CA ALA A 409 7.33 -21.01 -14.29
C ALA A 409 5.87 -20.55 -14.19
N SER A 410 5.14 -20.66 -15.30
CA SER A 410 3.72 -20.31 -15.34
C SER A 410 2.92 -21.10 -14.31
N GLY A 411 2.12 -20.41 -13.49
CA GLY A 411 1.31 -21.03 -12.42
C GLY A 411 2.09 -21.35 -11.13
N ALA A 412 3.41 -21.15 -11.11
CA ALA A 412 4.22 -21.29 -9.91
C ALA A 412 4.36 -19.95 -9.16
N THR A 413 4.73 -20.02 -7.88
CA THR A 413 4.93 -18.85 -7.01
C THR A 413 6.22 -18.96 -6.23
N LEU A 414 7.03 -17.90 -6.24
CA LEU A 414 8.08 -17.64 -5.25
C LEU A 414 7.55 -16.60 -4.26
N ALA A 415 7.53 -16.90 -2.98
CA ALA A 415 6.98 -16.00 -1.96
C ALA A 415 7.98 -15.71 -0.84
N PHE A 416 8.13 -14.44 -0.52
CA PHE A 416 8.83 -13.97 0.68
C PHE A 416 7.80 -13.71 1.78
N THR A 417 7.78 -14.54 2.82
CA THR A 417 6.70 -14.50 3.84
C THR A 417 7.16 -14.03 5.22
N SER A 418 8.45 -14.03 5.49
CA SER A 418 9.05 -13.57 6.75
C SER A 418 10.56 -13.39 6.59
N GLY A 419 11.18 -12.66 7.52
CA GLY A 419 12.61 -12.37 7.48
C GLY A 419 12.94 -11.20 6.55
N THR A 420 14.24 -10.87 6.51
CA THR A 420 14.77 -9.81 5.66
C THR A 420 15.45 -10.44 4.45
N HIS A 421 14.90 -10.19 3.26
CA HIS A 421 15.43 -10.64 1.98
C HIS A 421 16.08 -9.47 1.24
N ASN A 422 17.37 -9.57 0.92
CA ASN A 422 18.13 -8.55 0.21
C ASN A 422 18.38 -8.96 -1.24
N LEU A 423 17.60 -8.44 -2.18
CA LEU A 423 17.78 -8.67 -3.61
C LEU A 423 18.78 -7.63 -4.15
N ASN A 424 20.06 -7.98 -4.09
CA ASN A 424 21.19 -7.15 -4.49
C ASN A 424 21.54 -7.39 -5.97
N ALA A 425 20.83 -6.69 -6.86
CA ALA A 425 20.92 -6.84 -8.30
C ALA A 425 20.48 -8.23 -8.84
N ALA A 426 19.64 -8.95 -8.10
CA ALA A 426 19.06 -10.22 -8.52
C ALA A 426 18.23 -10.10 -9.81
N THR A 427 18.17 -11.19 -10.57
CA THR A 427 17.29 -11.30 -11.75
C THR A 427 16.08 -12.15 -11.39
N VAL A 428 14.86 -11.64 -11.59
CA VAL A 428 13.62 -12.41 -11.44
C VAL A 428 12.89 -12.45 -12.79
N ASN A 429 12.69 -13.65 -13.31
CA ASN A 429 12.12 -13.87 -14.63
C ASN A 429 11.10 -15.04 -14.66
N GLY A 430 10.46 -15.21 -15.81
CA GLY A 430 9.45 -16.24 -16.03
C GLY A 430 8.02 -15.70 -15.99
N ARG A 431 7.06 -16.59 -16.19
CA ARG A 431 5.62 -16.27 -16.31
C ARG A 431 4.84 -16.45 -15.00
N GLY A 432 5.50 -16.95 -13.96
CA GLY A 432 4.91 -17.09 -12.63
C GLY A 432 4.92 -15.81 -11.82
N THR A 433 4.59 -15.95 -10.53
CA THR A 433 4.42 -14.83 -9.61
C THR A 433 5.55 -14.78 -8.58
N LEU A 434 6.16 -13.61 -8.44
CA LEU A 434 6.90 -13.23 -7.25
C LEU A 434 5.92 -12.58 -6.26
N GLU A 435 5.87 -13.07 -5.04
CA GLU A 435 4.97 -12.54 -4.00
C GLU A 435 5.76 -11.95 -2.82
N VAL A 436 5.45 -10.70 -2.48
CA VAL A 436 5.79 -10.08 -1.20
C VAL A 436 4.60 -10.26 -0.27
N ALA A 437 4.76 -11.11 0.74
CA ALA A 437 3.71 -11.55 1.63
C ALA A 437 4.13 -11.42 3.11
N GLY A 438 3.26 -11.89 4.00
CA GLY A 438 3.51 -11.89 5.44
C GLY A 438 3.13 -10.59 6.14
N SER A 439 3.58 -10.45 7.38
CA SER A 439 3.30 -9.27 8.22
C SER A 439 4.30 -8.15 7.95
N THR A 440 3.82 -6.91 7.98
CA THR A 440 4.66 -5.70 7.88
C THR A 440 5.62 -5.55 9.07
N SER A 441 5.47 -6.35 10.14
CA SER A 441 6.42 -6.35 11.27
C SER A 441 7.60 -7.29 11.09
N TYR A 442 7.52 -8.27 10.17
CA TYR A 442 8.47 -9.38 10.12
C TYR A 442 8.98 -9.72 8.71
N SER A 443 8.29 -9.28 7.66
CA SER A 443 8.67 -9.57 6.27
C SER A 443 9.18 -8.30 5.59
N PHE A 444 10.45 -8.29 5.20
CA PHE A 444 11.12 -7.16 4.56
C PHE A 444 11.82 -7.61 3.28
N VAL A 445 11.37 -7.11 2.13
CA VAL A 445 11.97 -7.40 0.83
C VAL A 445 12.68 -6.13 0.35
N ASN A 446 14.00 -6.12 0.49
CA ASN A 446 14.88 -5.03 0.08
C ASN A 446 15.31 -5.25 -1.36
N VAL A 447 14.69 -4.53 -2.30
CA VAL A 447 15.07 -4.56 -3.71
C VAL A 447 16.12 -3.48 -3.97
N ASN A 448 17.33 -3.89 -4.32
CA ASN A 448 18.50 -3.04 -4.50
C ASN A 448 19.02 -3.11 -5.95
N GLY A 449 18.14 -2.87 -6.93
CA GLY A 449 18.42 -2.99 -8.36
C GLY A 449 18.04 -4.35 -8.96
N GLY A 450 18.60 -4.67 -10.13
CA GLY A 450 18.35 -5.94 -10.84
C GLY A 450 17.28 -5.85 -11.93
N LYS A 451 16.88 -7.00 -12.48
CA LYS A 451 15.89 -7.12 -13.56
C LYS A 451 14.70 -7.94 -13.07
N LEU A 452 13.53 -7.31 -12.92
CA LEU A 452 12.31 -7.93 -12.39
C LEU A 452 11.24 -7.96 -13.50
N SER A 453 11.07 -9.11 -14.15
CA SER A 453 10.20 -9.28 -15.32
C SER A 453 9.00 -10.21 -15.10
N SER A 454 8.99 -10.97 -14.01
CA SER A 454 7.84 -11.79 -13.60
C SER A 454 6.70 -10.94 -13.07
N ALA A 455 5.51 -11.53 -12.97
CA ALA A 455 4.39 -10.88 -12.29
C ALA A 455 4.75 -10.68 -10.80
N VAL A 456 4.35 -9.55 -10.22
CA VAL A 456 4.57 -9.25 -8.79
C VAL A 456 3.23 -9.10 -8.07
N LEU A 457 3.10 -9.79 -6.94
CA LEU A 457 1.98 -9.62 -6.02
C LEU A 457 2.51 -9.08 -4.70
N ILE A 458 2.03 -7.91 -4.30
CA ILE A 458 2.29 -7.34 -2.97
C ILE A 458 1.01 -7.58 -2.16
N SER A 459 0.97 -8.68 -1.43
CA SER A 459 -0.18 -9.11 -0.62
C SER A 459 -0.02 -8.77 0.86
N GLY A 460 1.21 -8.55 1.30
CA GLY A 460 1.56 -8.16 2.66
C GLY A 460 3.01 -7.68 2.74
N GLY A 461 3.60 -7.76 3.93
CA GLY A 461 5.01 -7.43 4.16
C GLY A 461 5.40 -6.01 3.77
N ASN A 462 6.72 -5.78 3.67
CA ASN A 462 7.30 -4.52 3.25
C ASN A 462 8.11 -4.70 1.97
N LEU A 463 7.76 -3.99 0.90
CA LEU A 463 8.62 -3.80 -0.27
C LEU A 463 9.43 -2.51 -0.07
N GLN A 464 10.76 -2.63 0.01
CA GLN A 464 11.65 -1.49 0.30
C GLN A 464 13.01 -1.64 -0.42
N GLY A 465 14.07 -0.99 0.08
CA GLY A 465 15.40 -1.00 -0.52
C GLY A 465 15.67 0.23 -1.40
N ARG A 466 16.71 0.19 -2.24
CA ARG A 466 17.06 1.31 -3.15
C ARG A 466 16.07 1.48 -4.31
N GLY A 467 15.29 0.44 -4.60
CA GLY A 467 14.31 0.40 -5.68
C GLY A 467 14.85 -0.27 -6.95
N ALA A 468 13.94 -0.61 -7.87
CA ALA A 468 14.25 -1.20 -9.18
C ALA A 468 13.13 -0.97 -10.20
N THR A 469 13.31 -1.48 -11.41
CA THR A 469 12.28 -1.50 -12.46
C THR A 469 11.59 -2.86 -12.52
N PHE A 470 10.27 -2.86 -12.35
CA PHE A 470 9.35 -3.97 -12.50
C PHE A 470 8.68 -3.90 -13.87
N ALA A 471 9.11 -4.79 -14.78
CA ALA A 471 8.59 -4.88 -16.15
C ALA A 471 7.37 -5.80 -16.27
N GLY A 472 7.21 -6.76 -15.35
CA GLY A 472 6.04 -7.63 -15.30
C GLY A 472 4.81 -6.91 -14.72
N PRO A 473 3.60 -7.50 -14.85
CA PRO A 473 2.41 -6.96 -14.24
C PRO A 473 2.49 -7.05 -12.71
N ALA A 474 2.05 -6.01 -12.01
CA ALA A 474 2.05 -5.92 -10.57
C ALA A 474 0.65 -5.71 -10.00
N SER A 475 0.36 -6.35 -8.87
CA SER A 475 -0.87 -6.15 -8.09
C SER A 475 -0.53 -5.84 -6.64
N TRP A 476 -1.05 -4.71 -6.14
CA TRP A 476 -0.92 -4.30 -4.75
C TRP A 476 -2.24 -4.52 -4.01
N THR A 477 -2.25 -5.56 -3.19
CA THR A 477 -3.42 -6.08 -2.47
C THR A 477 -3.33 -5.95 -0.96
N GLY A 478 -2.14 -5.70 -0.42
CA GLY A 478 -1.88 -5.38 0.99
C GLY A 478 -0.43 -5.00 1.21
N GLY A 479 -0.05 -4.75 2.47
CA GLY A 479 1.34 -4.44 2.85
C GLY A 479 1.76 -2.99 2.61
N GLU A 480 3.06 -2.75 2.79
CA GLU A 480 3.70 -1.43 2.67
C GLU A 480 4.72 -1.42 1.51
N ILE A 481 4.78 -0.31 0.79
CA ILE A 481 5.90 0.05 -0.06
C ILE A 481 6.60 1.23 0.62
N THR A 482 7.82 1.04 1.10
CA THR A 482 8.43 1.94 2.11
C THR A 482 9.92 2.21 1.91
N GLY A 483 10.43 3.23 2.62
CA GLY A 483 11.82 3.69 2.56
C GLY A 483 12.14 4.58 1.35
N PRO A 484 13.30 5.25 1.33
CA PRO A 484 13.60 6.39 0.45
C PRO A 484 13.95 6.04 -1.02
N GLY A 485 13.63 4.83 -1.49
CA GLY A 485 13.94 4.36 -2.84
C GLY A 485 12.87 4.71 -3.89
N THR A 486 13.18 4.41 -5.14
CA THR A 486 12.23 4.57 -6.27
C THR A 486 11.94 3.23 -6.93
N ASP A 487 10.69 2.77 -6.86
CA ASP A 487 10.22 1.63 -7.66
C ASP A 487 9.57 2.12 -8.94
N THR A 488 10.03 1.62 -10.08
CA THR A 488 9.43 1.91 -11.38
C THR A 488 8.64 0.71 -11.88
N PHE A 489 7.33 0.85 -12.02
CA PHE A 489 6.46 -0.16 -12.62
C PHE A 489 6.18 0.23 -14.09
N SER A 490 6.89 -0.41 -15.01
CA SER A 490 6.70 -0.23 -16.46
C SER A 490 5.69 -1.22 -17.06
N GLY A 491 5.43 -2.33 -16.36
CA GLY A 491 4.26 -3.18 -16.61
C GLY A 491 2.96 -2.55 -16.09
N SER A 492 1.84 -3.27 -16.18
CA SER A 492 0.59 -2.83 -15.56
C SER A 492 0.68 -2.86 -14.03
N PHE A 493 0.14 -1.86 -13.33
CA PHE A 493 0.12 -1.79 -11.87
C PHE A 493 -1.32 -1.65 -11.36
N THR A 494 -1.83 -2.65 -10.62
CA THR A 494 -3.20 -2.64 -10.11
C THR A 494 -3.25 -2.52 -8.59
N VAL A 495 -3.91 -1.50 -8.07
CA VAL A 495 -4.24 -1.36 -6.63
C VAL A 495 -5.64 -1.91 -6.39
N THR A 496 -5.77 -2.97 -5.60
CA THR A 496 -7.05 -3.70 -5.39
C THR A 496 -7.11 -4.41 -4.04
N GLY A 497 -8.21 -5.06 -3.69
CA GLY A 497 -8.38 -5.82 -2.44
C GLY A 497 -8.76 -4.97 -1.21
N ASP A 498 -9.11 -5.64 -0.11
CA ASP A 498 -9.84 -5.04 1.02
C ASP A 498 -8.97 -4.27 2.04
N GLY A 499 -7.64 -4.48 2.05
CA GLY A 499 -6.75 -3.76 2.97
C GLY A 499 -6.45 -2.32 2.56
N SER A 500 -5.96 -1.50 3.49
CA SER A 500 -5.26 -0.24 3.16
C SER A 500 -3.87 -0.50 2.61
N LYS A 501 -3.39 0.38 1.74
CA LYS A 501 -2.13 0.27 0.98
C LYS A 501 -1.23 1.42 1.41
N TYR A 502 -0.06 1.12 1.95
CA TYR A 502 0.79 2.14 2.59
C TYR A 502 1.99 2.50 1.71
N LEU A 503 2.12 3.77 1.32
CA LEU A 503 3.28 4.31 0.59
C LEU A 503 4.05 5.27 1.50
N TYR A 504 5.09 4.76 2.18
CA TYR A 504 5.70 5.40 3.34
C TYR A 504 7.20 5.71 3.16
N GLY A 505 7.75 6.50 4.08
CA GLY A 505 9.19 6.57 4.32
C GLY A 505 10.04 7.21 3.22
N GLY A 506 9.48 8.13 2.43
CA GLY A 506 10.20 8.77 1.32
C GLY A 506 10.07 8.04 -0.02
N ARG A 507 9.29 6.95 -0.11
CA ARG A 507 9.22 6.11 -1.31
C ARG A 507 8.63 6.86 -2.48
N VAL A 508 9.26 6.72 -3.64
CA VAL A 508 8.68 7.12 -4.93
C VAL A 508 8.19 5.88 -5.66
N LEU A 509 6.89 5.84 -5.95
CA LEU A 509 6.25 4.82 -6.78
C LEU A 509 6.00 5.39 -8.18
N ALA A 510 6.90 5.10 -9.12
CA ALA A 510 6.85 5.60 -10.48
C ALA A 510 6.08 4.63 -11.40
N LEU A 511 4.94 5.07 -11.92
CA LEU A 511 4.08 4.29 -12.82
C LEU A 511 4.24 4.80 -14.25
N SER A 512 5.01 4.09 -15.07
CA SER A 512 5.16 4.38 -16.50
C SER A 512 4.29 3.49 -17.40
N GLY A 513 3.85 2.35 -16.88
CA GLY A 513 2.86 1.48 -17.52
C GLY A 513 1.41 1.87 -17.24
N ALA A 514 0.51 0.91 -17.41
CA ALA A 514 -0.93 1.09 -17.16
C ALA A 514 -1.27 0.84 -15.68
N GLY A 515 -1.53 1.91 -14.94
CA GLY A 515 -2.04 1.92 -13.58
C GLY A 515 -3.56 1.79 -13.50
N LYS A 516 -4.06 1.03 -12.52
CA LYS A 516 -5.49 0.89 -12.23
C LYS A 516 -5.74 0.84 -10.72
N TRP A 517 -6.67 1.63 -10.22
CA TRP A 517 -7.14 1.56 -8.83
C TRP A 517 -8.60 1.13 -8.82
N THR A 518 -8.91 0.00 -8.19
CA THR A 518 -10.24 -0.63 -8.29
C THR A 518 -10.51 -1.60 -7.15
N GLY A 519 -11.66 -2.25 -7.15
CA GLY A 519 -11.98 -3.35 -6.22
C GLY A 519 -12.39 -2.91 -4.83
N ASN A 520 -12.65 -1.61 -4.60
CA ASN A 520 -13.24 -1.17 -3.35
C ASN A 520 -14.70 -1.65 -3.20
N THR A 521 -15.15 -1.75 -1.95
CA THR A 521 -16.49 -2.20 -1.57
C THR A 521 -17.13 -1.19 -0.62
N ALA A 522 -18.39 -1.39 -0.25
CA ALA A 522 -19.02 -0.58 0.79
C ALA A 522 -18.35 -0.73 2.17
N ALA A 523 -17.68 -1.86 2.42
CA ALA A 523 -17.01 -2.16 3.69
C ALA A 523 -15.52 -1.77 3.69
N SER A 524 -14.87 -1.72 2.52
CA SER A 524 -13.48 -1.33 2.36
C SER A 524 -13.29 -0.26 1.31
N GLY A 525 -12.67 0.85 1.70
CA GLY A 525 -12.34 1.95 0.80
C GLY A 525 -11.18 1.68 -0.16
N ASN A 526 -10.45 0.56 -0.02
CA ASN A 526 -9.19 0.30 -0.74
C ASN A 526 -8.27 1.53 -0.71
N THR A 527 -8.13 2.13 0.48
CA THR A 527 -7.44 3.42 0.67
C THR A 527 -5.95 3.29 0.40
N ILE A 528 -5.40 4.25 -0.35
CA ILE A 528 -3.94 4.41 -0.47
C ILE A 528 -3.54 5.46 0.57
N VAL A 529 -2.72 5.07 1.54
CA VAL A 529 -2.28 5.89 2.67
C VAL A 529 -0.84 6.33 2.44
N PHE A 530 -0.60 7.63 2.48
CA PHE A 530 0.72 8.21 2.24
C PHE A 530 1.35 8.70 3.54
N GLY A 531 2.62 8.34 3.76
CA GLY A 531 3.41 8.61 4.97
C GLY A 531 4.82 9.07 4.61
N GLY A 532 4.94 10.19 3.91
CA GLY A 532 6.14 10.70 3.26
C GLY A 532 6.38 10.12 1.86
N GLY A 533 5.35 9.65 1.16
CA GLY A 533 5.48 8.96 -0.13
C GLY A 533 5.07 9.82 -1.34
N THR A 534 5.55 9.45 -2.53
CA THR A 534 5.14 10.07 -3.80
C THR A 534 4.68 9.01 -4.79
N LEU A 535 3.48 9.17 -5.34
CA LEU A 535 3.02 8.39 -6.50
C LEU A 535 3.25 9.24 -7.75
N ALA A 536 4.14 8.80 -8.65
CA ALA A 536 4.48 9.52 -9.87
C ALA A 536 3.91 8.79 -11.09
N ASN A 537 2.80 9.29 -11.65
CA ASN A 537 2.19 8.74 -12.85
C ASN A 537 2.75 9.42 -14.10
N THR A 538 3.53 8.68 -14.89
CA THR A 538 3.99 9.09 -16.24
C THR A 538 3.27 8.34 -17.36
N GLY A 539 2.63 7.22 -17.04
CA GLY A 539 1.81 6.43 -17.96
C GLY A 539 0.32 6.79 -17.88
N THR A 540 -0.52 5.78 -17.62
CA THR A 540 -1.96 5.98 -17.39
C THR A 540 -2.32 5.51 -15.99
N PHE A 541 -3.25 6.19 -15.32
CA PHE A 541 -3.77 5.77 -14.02
C PHE A 541 -5.29 5.88 -14.03
N THR A 542 -5.96 4.73 -14.11
CA THR A 542 -7.42 4.65 -14.14
C THR A 542 -7.97 4.39 -12.75
N ASP A 543 -8.70 5.36 -12.20
CA ASP A 543 -9.55 5.16 -11.02
C ASP A 543 -10.90 4.58 -11.46
N ALA A 544 -11.10 3.30 -11.14
CA ALA A 544 -12.29 2.50 -11.45
C ALA A 544 -12.97 1.98 -10.18
N ASN A 545 -12.87 2.74 -9.08
CA ASN A 545 -13.54 2.41 -7.84
C ASN A 545 -15.06 2.64 -7.93
N SER A 546 -15.86 1.69 -7.47
CA SER A 546 -17.32 1.74 -7.54
C SER A 546 -17.94 2.47 -6.33
N PHE A 547 -17.23 2.50 -5.20
CA PHE A 547 -17.60 3.20 -3.98
C PHE A 547 -16.67 4.38 -3.71
N ASN A 548 -16.91 5.12 -2.63
CA ASN A 548 -16.02 6.21 -2.25
C ASN A 548 -14.59 5.70 -2.01
N ALA A 549 -13.61 6.41 -2.55
CA ALA A 549 -12.20 6.04 -2.49
C ALA A 549 -11.37 7.23 -2.02
N VAL A 550 -10.28 6.97 -1.29
CA VAL A 550 -9.44 8.02 -0.72
C VAL A 550 -7.96 7.74 -0.94
N MET A 551 -7.23 8.74 -1.43
CA MET A 551 -5.78 8.83 -1.27
C MET A 551 -5.52 9.69 -0.03
N GLN A 552 -5.22 9.02 1.08
CA GLN A 552 -5.18 9.63 2.41
C GLN A 552 -3.80 10.22 2.68
N ASN A 553 -3.80 11.46 3.17
CA ASN A 553 -2.62 12.12 3.70
C ASN A 553 -2.50 11.79 5.20
N TYR A 554 -1.48 11.04 5.61
CA TYR A 554 -1.30 10.64 7.00
C TYR A 554 -0.18 11.42 7.69
N THR A 555 1.05 11.28 7.22
CA THR A 555 2.23 11.98 7.79
C THR A 555 3.23 12.33 6.69
N GLY A 556 4.16 13.26 6.98
CA GLY A 556 5.21 13.64 6.04
C GLY A 556 4.72 14.50 4.86
N ILE A 557 5.60 14.71 3.88
CA ILE A 557 5.27 15.38 2.62
C ILE A 557 4.81 14.31 1.65
N ASN A 558 3.57 14.42 1.17
CA ASN A 558 2.93 13.44 0.32
C ASN A 558 2.47 14.08 -0.98
N ASP A 559 2.73 13.40 -2.09
CA ASP A 559 2.47 13.93 -3.41
C ASP A 559 1.93 12.88 -4.38
N PHE A 560 1.02 13.30 -5.24
CA PHE A 560 0.62 12.61 -6.44
C PHE A 560 0.95 13.48 -7.66
N ALA A 561 2.13 13.24 -8.24
CA ALA A 561 2.56 13.84 -9.48
C ALA A 561 1.95 13.12 -10.70
N ASN A 562 1.05 13.79 -11.41
CA ASN A 562 0.46 13.33 -12.66
C ASN A 562 1.07 14.05 -13.87
N VAL A 563 2.05 13.40 -14.50
CA VAL A 563 2.65 13.83 -15.78
C VAL A 563 1.96 13.14 -16.97
N GLY A 564 1.46 11.92 -16.75
CA GLY A 564 0.72 11.13 -17.73
C GLY A 564 -0.78 11.47 -17.76
N SER A 565 -1.62 10.44 -17.80
CA SER A 565 -3.08 10.59 -17.78
C SER A 565 -3.70 9.95 -16.54
N TYR A 566 -4.38 10.73 -15.71
CA TYR A 566 -5.29 10.25 -14.68
C TYR A 566 -6.71 10.23 -15.23
N THR A 567 -7.42 9.11 -15.12
CA THR A 567 -8.80 8.97 -15.60
C THR A 567 -9.69 8.38 -14.51
N LYS A 568 -10.66 9.16 -14.04
CA LYS A 568 -11.71 8.69 -13.13
C LYS A 568 -12.93 8.21 -13.91
N THR A 569 -13.30 6.96 -13.70
CA THR A 569 -14.44 6.28 -14.37
C THR A 569 -15.53 5.83 -13.40
N GLY A 570 -15.21 5.73 -12.10
CA GLY A 570 -16.17 5.37 -11.06
C GLY A 570 -17.17 6.49 -10.74
N ALA A 571 -18.45 6.14 -10.55
CA ALA A 571 -19.53 7.09 -10.29
C ALA A 571 -19.52 7.70 -8.87
N ALA A 572 -18.84 7.08 -7.91
CA ALA A 572 -18.72 7.56 -6.54
C ALA A 572 -17.69 8.71 -6.39
N THR A 573 -17.51 9.22 -5.17
CA THR A 573 -16.53 10.27 -4.88
C THR A 573 -15.14 9.68 -4.69
N THR A 574 -14.14 10.26 -5.34
CA THR A 574 -12.73 10.01 -5.03
C THR A 574 -12.13 11.25 -4.40
N THR A 575 -11.61 11.13 -3.18
CA THR A 575 -10.96 12.24 -2.48
C THR A 575 -9.45 12.04 -2.47
N ILE A 576 -8.72 13.01 -3.01
CA ILE A 576 -7.25 13.06 -2.99
C ILE A 576 -6.85 14.10 -1.94
N GLN A 577 -6.34 13.63 -0.80
CA GLN A 577 -5.92 14.47 0.33
C GLN A 577 -4.44 14.82 0.31
N VAL A 578 -3.66 14.18 -0.56
CA VAL A 578 -2.26 14.52 -0.84
C VAL A 578 -2.17 15.64 -1.87
N ALA A 579 -1.03 16.32 -1.97
CA ALA A 579 -0.82 17.29 -3.04
C ALA A 579 -1.05 16.61 -4.40
N TYR A 580 -1.79 17.28 -5.29
CA TYR A 580 -2.06 16.78 -6.63
C TYR A 580 -1.39 17.69 -7.64
N ASP A 581 -0.27 17.25 -8.19
CA ASP A 581 0.53 18.04 -9.12
C ASP A 581 0.30 17.54 -10.56
N ASN A 582 -0.56 18.23 -11.32
CA ASN A 582 -0.88 17.82 -12.69
C ASN A 582 -0.17 18.66 -13.74
N THR A 583 0.77 18.05 -14.47
CA THR A 583 1.34 18.61 -15.71
C THR A 583 0.83 17.87 -16.96
N GLY A 584 0.20 16.71 -16.77
CA GLY A 584 -0.41 15.90 -17.81
C GLY A 584 -1.90 16.17 -18.02
N SER A 585 -2.67 15.09 -18.10
CA SER A 585 -4.13 15.14 -18.27
C SER A 585 -4.87 14.49 -17.12
N THR A 586 -5.95 15.13 -16.69
CA THR A 586 -6.91 14.62 -15.71
C THR A 586 -8.29 14.55 -16.38
N ASN A 587 -8.86 13.36 -16.51
CA ASN A 587 -10.17 13.13 -17.13
C ASN A 587 -11.15 12.62 -16.07
N VAL A 588 -12.14 13.44 -15.72
CA VAL A 588 -13.22 13.07 -14.80
C VAL A 588 -14.42 12.63 -15.63
N ASN A 589 -14.50 11.33 -15.94
CA ASN A 589 -15.52 10.78 -16.83
C ASN A 589 -16.85 10.49 -16.11
N ALA A 590 -16.81 10.27 -14.80
CA ALA A 590 -17.99 10.05 -13.97
C ALA A 590 -17.73 10.44 -12.51
N GLY A 591 -18.81 10.67 -11.76
CA GLY A 591 -18.76 10.93 -10.32
C GLY A 591 -18.08 12.26 -9.96
N ARG A 592 -17.56 12.32 -8.73
CA ARG A 592 -16.88 13.49 -8.16
C ARG A 592 -15.41 13.19 -7.89
N LEU A 593 -14.49 13.93 -8.53
CA LEU A 593 -13.09 13.99 -8.11
C LEU A 593 -12.92 15.18 -7.18
N GLU A 594 -12.49 14.93 -5.96
CA GLU A 594 -12.28 15.95 -4.93
C GLU A 594 -10.80 16.07 -4.59
N LEU A 595 -10.23 17.26 -4.80
CA LEU A 595 -8.85 17.60 -4.49
C LEU A 595 -8.82 18.45 -3.21
N ALA A 596 -8.27 17.87 -2.15
CA ALA A 596 -8.26 18.41 -0.80
C ALA A 596 -6.85 18.62 -0.23
N GLY A 597 -5.79 18.17 -0.92
CA GLY A 597 -4.41 18.29 -0.47
C GLY A 597 -3.64 19.52 -0.98
N GLY A 598 -4.24 20.35 -1.84
CA GLY A 598 -3.54 21.37 -2.60
C GLY A 598 -2.82 20.79 -3.82
N GLY A 599 -1.87 21.55 -4.37
CA GLY A 599 -1.04 21.11 -5.51
C GLY A 599 -0.73 22.25 -6.48
N THR A 600 0.08 21.93 -7.50
CA THR A 600 0.43 22.82 -8.60
C THR A 600 0.10 22.17 -9.94
N ASP A 601 -0.77 22.82 -10.71
CA ASP A 601 -1.29 22.29 -11.95
C ASP A 601 -0.97 23.22 -13.13
N SER A 602 -0.36 22.68 -14.17
CA SER A 602 -0.21 23.33 -15.48
C SER A 602 -0.81 22.51 -16.62
N GLY A 603 -1.31 21.31 -16.31
CA GLY A 603 -1.91 20.37 -17.25
C GLY A 603 -3.37 20.67 -17.60
N LYS A 604 -4.01 19.66 -18.18
CA LYS A 604 -5.41 19.70 -18.64
C LYS A 604 -6.34 18.97 -17.68
N PHE A 605 -7.52 19.54 -17.47
CA PHE A 605 -8.68 18.92 -16.84
C PHE A 605 -9.85 18.83 -17.85
N THR A 606 -10.39 17.63 -18.04
CA THR A 606 -11.60 17.39 -18.83
C THR A 606 -12.69 16.80 -17.93
N ILE A 607 -13.85 17.45 -17.85
CA ILE A 607 -14.95 17.06 -16.97
C ILE A 607 -16.16 16.65 -17.83
N ALA A 608 -16.53 15.37 -17.78
CA ALA A 608 -17.66 14.86 -18.53
C ALA A 608 -19.00 15.35 -17.98
N SER A 609 -20.06 15.27 -18.79
CA SER A 609 -21.41 15.66 -18.36
C SER A 609 -21.84 14.85 -17.13
N GLY A 610 -22.39 15.52 -16.12
CA GLY A 610 -22.78 14.92 -14.84
C GLY A 610 -21.63 14.67 -13.86
N ALA A 611 -20.37 14.82 -14.28
CA ALA A 611 -19.21 14.70 -13.41
C ALA A 611 -18.84 16.06 -12.76
N THR A 612 -18.10 15.99 -11.65
CA THR A 612 -17.60 17.18 -10.93
C THR A 612 -16.11 17.03 -10.60
N LEU A 613 -15.34 18.08 -10.88
CA LEU A 613 -14.02 18.31 -10.27
C LEU A 613 -14.18 19.35 -9.18
N ALA A 614 -13.79 19.05 -7.95
CA ALA A 614 -13.95 19.96 -6.82
C ALA A 614 -12.64 20.22 -6.09
N PHE A 615 -12.36 21.50 -5.85
CA PHE A 615 -11.34 21.97 -4.92
C PHE A 615 -12.01 22.29 -3.58
N THR A 616 -11.71 21.51 -2.53
CA THR A 616 -12.41 21.59 -1.24
C THR A 616 -11.54 22.05 -0.07
N ASN A 617 -10.22 21.87 -0.17
CA ASN A 617 -9.28 22.24 0.87
C ASN A 617 -7.86 22.35 0.30
N GLY A 618 -6.94 23.00 1.02
CA GLY A 618 -5.57 23.20 0.62
C GLY A 618 -5.39 24.34 -0.40
N THR A 619 -4.13 24.59 -0.76
CA THR A 619 -3.76 25.60 -1.73
C THR A 619 -3.46 24.96 -3.09
N HIS A 620 -4.31 25.24 -4.07
CA HIS A 620 -4.21 24.76 -5.45
C HIS A 620 -3.71 25.90 -6.34
N SER A 621 -2.64 25.67 -7.10
CA SER A 621 -2.06 26.66 -8.00
C SER A 621 -2.20 26.24 -9.46
N LEU A 622 -3.20 26.81 -10.15
CA LEU A 622 -3.48 26.58 -11.56
C LEU A 622 -2.65 27.55 -12.43
N ASN A 623 -1.45 27.12 -12.81
CA ASN A 623 -0.47 27.88 -13.58
C ASN A 623 -0.62 27.60 -15.07
N ALA A 624 -1.49 28.37 -15.73
CA ALA A 624 -1.89 28.18 -17.12
C ALA A 624 -2.59 26.83 -17.44
N ALA A 625 -3.20 26.21 -16.43
CA ALA A 625 -4.02 25.01 -16.62
C ALA A 625 -5.23 25.26 -17.54
N THR A 626 -5.74 24.21 -18.16
CA THR A 626 -6.97 24.27 -18.97
C THR A 626 -8.07 23.40 -18.36
N VAL A 627 -9.28 23.94 -18.23
CA VAL A 627 -10.44 23.20 -17.73
C VAL A 627 -11.55 23.25 -18.76
N SER A 628 -12.01 22.07 -19.19
CA SER A 628 -12.97 21.92 -20.29
C SER A 628 -13.98 20.81 -20.04
N GLY A 629 -15.03 20.78 -20.85
CA GLY A 629 -16.08 19.75 -20.80
C GLY A 629 -17.43 20.29 -20.33
N ARG A 630 -18.40 19.39 -20.22
CA ARG A 630 -19.80 19.73 -19.85
C ARG A 630 -20.10 19.53 -18.37
N GLY A 631 -19.15 18.96 -17.61
CA GLY A 631 -19.26 18.78 -16.16
C GLY A 631 -18.81 20.01 -15.38
N LYS A 632 -19.03 19.97 -14.07
CA LYS A 632 -18.86 21.12 -13.18
C LYS A 632 -17.44 21.18 -12.60
N LEU A 633 -16.79 22.34 -12.69
CA LEU A 633 -15.68 22.73 -11.82
C LEU A 633 -16.26 23.41 -10.58
N GLU A 634 -15.90 22.96 -9.39
CA GLU A 634 -16.42 23.48 -8.12
C GLU A 634 -15.30 23.95 -7.22
N ILE A 635 -15.40 25.19 -6.75
CA ILE A 635 -14.56 25.78 -5.71
C ILE A 635 -15.42 25.88 -4.47
N SER A 636 -14.99 25.20 -3.42
CA SER A 636 -15.77 25.03 -2.19
C SER A 636 -14.85 24.91 -0.98
N GLY A 637 -15.44 24.66 0.19
CA GLY A 637 -14.72 24.62 1.47
C GLY A 637 -14.70 25.96 2.20
N SER A 638 -13.88 26.04 3.24
CA SER A 638 -13.74 27.24 4.07
C SER A 638 -12.80 28.26 3.42
N THR A 639 -13.13 29.55 3.57
CA THR A 639 -12.27 30.67 3.16
C THR A 639 -10.96 30.75 3.98
N SER A 640 -10.83 29.98 5.06
CA SER A 640 -9.56 29.92 5.82
C SER A 640 -8.58 28.85 5.31
N TYR A 641 -9.04 27.87 4.52
CA TYR A 641 -8.23 26.68 4.22
C TYR A 641 -8.25 26.25 2.75
N SER A 642 -9.24 26.69 1.96
CA SER A 642 -9.35 26.38 0.53
C SER A 642 -8.94 27.59 -0.31
N PHE A 643 -7.82 27.50 -1.01
CA PHE A 643 -7.28 28.57 -1.85
C PHE A 643 -7.04 28.05 -3.26
N VAL A 644 -7.66 28.67 -4.26
CA VAL A 644 -7.48 28.32 -5.68
C VAL A 644 -6.85 29.52 -6.39
N ASN A 645 -5.53 29.43 -6.64
CA ASN A 645 -4.76 30.44 -7.36
C ASN A 645 -4.84 30.19 -8.86
N VAL A 646 -5.66 30.96 -9.57
CA VAL A 646 -5.74 30.91 -11.02
C VAL A 646 -4.76 31.92 -11.64
N ASN A 647 -3.72 31.40 -12.29
CA ASN A 647 -2.62 32.17 -12.86
C ASN A 647 -2.55 31.96 -14.38
N GLY A 648 -3.60 32.37 -15.09
CA GLY A 648 -3.77 32.19 -16.53
C GLY A 648 -4.55 30.92 -16.92
N GLY A 649 -4.51 30.59 -18.20
CA GLY A 649 -5.22 29.43 -18.76
C GLY A 649 -6.63 29.75 -19.28
N THR A 650 -7.37 28.70 -19.66
CA THR A 650 -8.74 28.81 -20.19
C THR A 650 -9.70 27.87 -19.48
N TYR A 651 -10.87 28.40 -19.13
CA TYR A 651 -11.88 27.69 -18.34
C TYR A 651 -13.21 27.72 -19.09
N SER A 652 -13.53 26.62 -19.78
CA SER A 652 -14.76 26.48 -20.60
C SER A 652 -15.81 25.57 -19.97
N ALA A 653 -15.43 24.80 -18.94
CA ALA A 653 -16.39 24.05 -18.14
C ALA A 653 -17.25 24.98 -17.28
N PRO A 654 -18.50 24.60 -16.95
CA PRO A 654 -19.29 25.27 -15.93
C PRO A 654 -18.54 25.40 -14.60
N VAL A 655 -18.52 26.59 -14.00
CA VAL A 655 -17.82 26.88 -12.74
C VAL A 655 -18.81 27.24 -11.64
N LEU A 656 -18.67 26.63 -10.47
CA LEU A 656 -19.38 27.00 -9.25
C LEU A 656 -18.38 27.48 -8.20
N VAL A 657 -18.52 28.72 -7.76
CA VAL A 657 -17.85 29.26 -6.57
C VAL A 657 -18.86 29.23 -5.44
N GLY A 658 -18.83 28.18 -4.63
CA GLY A 658 -19.74 27.99 -3.50
C GLY A 658 -19.15 28.30 -2.13
N GLY A 659 -17.83 28.38 -2.05
CA GLY A 659 -17.07 28.68 -0.84
C GLY A 659 -15.60 28.90 -1.19
N GLY A 660 -14.71 28.79 -0.20
CA GLY A 660 -13.28 28.94 -0.38
C GLY A 660 -12.86 30.30 -0.96
N ASN A 661 -11.63 30.36 -1.46
CA ASN A 661 -11.05 31.55 -2.10
C ASN A 661 -10.68 31.26 -3.55
N LEU A 662 -11.23 32.02 -4.48
CA LEU A 662 -10.75 32.11 -5.85
C LEU A 662 -9.84 33.34 -5.98
N GLN A 663 -8.57 33.12 -6.31
CA GLN A 663 -7.55 34.17 -6.32
C GLN A 663 -6.51 33.95 -7.43
N GLY A 664 -5.32 34.58 -7.31
CA GLY A 664 -4.24 34.48 -8.31
C GLY A 664 -4.24 35.62 -9.33
N ARG A 665 -3.41 35.54 -10.37
CA ARG A 665 -3.26 36.61 -11.36
C ARG A 665 -4.51 36.84 -12.22
N GLY A 666 -5.37 35.84 -12.33
CA GLY A 666 -6.58 35.91 -13.16
C GLY A 666 -6.55 34.99 -14.38
N ALA A 667 -7.72 34.82 -15.00
CA ALA A 667 -7.90 34.10 -16.25
C ALA A 667 -9.26 34.45 -16.89
N THR A 668 -9.51 33.89 -18.08
CA THR A 668 -10.80 34.00 -18.77
C THR A 668 -11.64 32.73 -18.59
N PHE A 669 -12.87 32.93 -18.15
CA PHE A 669 -13.92 31.93 -17.99
C PHE A 669 -14.97 32.12 -19.08
N THR A 670 -15.09 31.12 -19.96
CA THR A 670 -16.01 31.13 -21.10
C THR A 670 -17.23 30.24 -20.88
N GLY A 671 -17.14 29.29 -19.94
CA GLY A 671 -18.27 28.49 -19.49
C GLY A 671 -19.24 29.28 -18.61
N GLN A 672 -20.41 28.70 -18.34
CA GLN A 672 -21.35 29.25 -17.35
C GLN A 672 -20.69 29.29 -15.97
N ALA A 673 -20.84 30.39 -15.24
CA ALA A 673 -20.35 30.53 -13.88
C ALA A 673 -21.47 30.88 -12.91
N SER A 674 -21.38 30.36 -11.69
CA SER A 674 -22.29 30.67 -10.59
C SER A 674 -21.50 30.97 -9.34
N TRP A 675 -21.76 32.13 -8.73
CA TRP A 675 -21.19 32.53 -7.46
C TRP A 675 -22.28 32.46 -6.40
N THR A 676 -22.12 31.51 -5.48
CA THR A 676 -23.10 31.21 -4.43
C THR A 676 -22.61 31.49 -3.01
N GLY A 677 -21.30 31.58 -2.83
CA GLY A 677 -20.66 31.99 -1.59
C GLY A 677 -19.13 32.02 -1.74
N GLY A 678 -18.43 32.41 -0.68
CA GLY A 678 -16.96 32.45 -0.64
C GLY A 678 -16.37 33.76 -1.15
N GLU A 679 -15.05 33.76 -1.33
CA GLU A 679 -14.27 34.96 -1.66
C GLU A 679 -13.67 34.87 -3.07
N MET A 680 -13.72 35.99 -3.80
CA MET A 680 -12.86 36.27 -4.93
C MET A 680 -11.88 37.37 -4.49
N THR A 681 -10.59 37.04 -4.31
CA THR A 681 -9.65 37.89 -3.56
C THR A 681 -8.30 38.08 -4.24
N GLY A 682 -7.57 39.15 -3.91
CA GLY A 682 -6.25 39.50 -4.45
C GLY A 682 -6.29 40.33 -5.75
N PRO A 683 -5.17 40.94 -6.19
CA PRO A 683 -5.18 42.07 -7.14
C PRO A 683 -5.36 41.71 -8.62
N GLY A 684 -5.61 40.44 -8.96
CA GLY A 684 -5.73 40.00 -10.36
C GLY A 684 -7.10 40.30 -10.98
N THR A 685 -7.30 39.90 -12.24
CA THR A 685 -8.58 40.07 -12.95
C THR A 685 -9.17 38.72 -13.36
N HIS A 686 -10.37 38.40 -12.89
CA HIS A 686 -11.14 37.26 -13.43
C HIS A 686 -12.15 37.78 -14.45
N ALA A 687 -11.99 37.38 -15.71
CA ALA A 687 -12.88 37.75 -16.80
C ALA A 687 -13.88 36.63 -17.08
N PHE A 688 -15.18 36.91 -16.99
CA PHE A 688 -16.27 36.00 -17.34
C PHE A 688 -16.95 36.50 -18.61
N THR A 689 -16.77 35.75 -19.69
CA THR A 689 -17.38 36.03 -21.01
C THR A 689 -18.61 35.15 -21.25
N GLY A 690 -18.70 34.01 -20.57
CA GLY A 690 -19.90 33.19 -20.50
C GLY A 690 -20.96 33.76 -19.53
N PRO A 691 -22.13 33.10 -19.40
CA PRO A 691 -23.16 33.54 -18.46
C PRO A 691 -22.67 33.49 -17.01
N PHE A 692 -22.88 34.57 -16.23
CA PHE A 692 -22.46 34.68 -14.83
C PHE A 692 -23.66 34.90 -13.91
N THR A 693 -23.85 34.04 -12.90
CA THR A 693 -25.00 34.14 -11.99
C THR A 693 -24.55 34.35 -10.55
N ILE A 694 -25.02 35.40 -9.91
CA ILE A 694 -24.85 35.68 -8.49
C ILE A 694 -26.12 35.25 -7.76
N THR A 695 -26.06 34.20 -6.95
CA THR A 695 -27.27 33.63 -6.32
C THR A 695 -27.00 32.90 -5.01
N GLY A 696 -28.03 32.38 -4.36
CA GLY A 696 -27.92 31.61 -3.11
C GLY A 696 -27.62 32.48 -1.88
N ASP A 697 -27.77 31.86 -0.71
CA ASP A 697 -27.82 32.58 0.57
C ASP A 697 -26.45 32.94 1.17
N GLY A 698 -25.35 32.34 0.66
CA GLY A 698 -24.01 32.57 1.17
C GLY A 698 -23.48 33.96 0.86
N SER A 699 -22.75 34.56 1.81
CA SER A 699 -22.04 35.83 1.59
C SER A 699 -20.99 35.69 0.50
N LYS A 700 -20.89 36.73 -0.34
CA LYS A 700 -20.00 36.81 -1.50
C LYS A 700 -19.04 37.96 -1.30
N TYR A 701 -17.75 37.69 -1.29
CA TYR A 701 -16.73 38.70 -0.99
C TYR A 701 -15.84 38.99 -2.21
N LEU A 702 -15.72 40.25 -2.61
CA LEU A 702 -14.82 40.72 -3.67
C LEU A 702 -13.72 41.61 -3.07
N TYR A 703 -12.59 41.00 -2.71
CA TYR A 703 -11.61 41.58 -1.79
C TYR A 703 -10.22 41.80 -2.42
N GLY A 704 -9.40 42.62 -1.77
CA GLY A 704 -7.95 42.64 -1.97
C GLY A 704 -7.46 43.13 -3.35
N GLY A 705 -8.18 44.05 -3.98
CA GLY A 705 -7.84 44.57 -5.32
C GLY A 705 -8.45 43.78 -6.47
N ARG A 706 -9.31 42.79 -6.20
CA ARG A 706 -9.84 41.90 -7.23
C ARG A 706 -10.73 42.64 -8.22
N VAL A 707 -10.43 42.49 -9.50
CA VAL A 707 -11.31 42.91 -10.60
C VAL A 707 -12.11 41.71 -11.12
N LEU A 708 -13.43 41.83 -11.11
CA LEU A 708 -14.35 40.88 -11.71
C LEU A 708 -14.93 41.51 -12.99
N ALA A 709 -14.45 41.07 -14.17
CA ALA A 709 -14.86 41.63 -15.45
C ALA A 709 -15.91 40.75 -16.12
N LEU A 710 -17.13 41.28 -16.28
CA LEU A 710 -18.29 40.59 -16.82
C LEU A 710 -18.62 41.17 -18.20
N SER A 711 -18.45 40.38 -19.25
CA SER A 711 -18.76 40.79 -20.64
C SER A 711 -19.91 39.99 -21.26
N GLY A 712 -20.28 38.85 -20.66
CA GLY A 712 -21.44 38.05 -21.04
C GLY A 712 -22.74 38.50 -20.36
N ALA A 713 -23.76 37.63 -20.44
CA ALA A 713 -25.01 37.83 -19.70
C ALA A 713 -24.84 37.48 -18.23
N SER A 714 -25.07 38.46 -17.36
CA SER A 714 -24.95 38.34 -15.91
C SER A 714 -26.32 38.49 -15.25
N SER A 715 -26.57 37.73 -14.19
CA SER A 715 -27.79 37.85 -13.39
C SER A 715 -27.48 37.85 -11.90
N TRP A 716 -28.21 38.66 -11.14
CA TRP A 716 -28.17 38.69 -9.69
C TRP A 716 -29.59 38.43 -9.16
N SER A 717 -29.79 37.26 -8.53
CA SER A 717 -31.13 36.78 -8.18
C SER A 717 -31.09 35.67 -7.12
N GLY A 718 -32.26 35.18 -6.71
CA GLY A 718 -32.38 34.05 -5.79
C GLY A 718 -32.13 34.39 -4.32
N ASN A 719 -32.25 35.68 -3.97
CA ASN A 719 -32.28 36.10 -2.58
C ASN A 719 -33.60 35.73 -1.89
N SER A 720 -33.59 35.71 -0.55
CA SER A 720 -34.73 35.36 0.28
C SER A 720 -34.99 36.45 1.33
N ALA A 721 -36.10 36.37 2.06
CA ALA A 721 -36.35 37.29 3.18
C ALA A 721 -35.27 37.20 4.28
N ALA A 722 -34.58 36.06 4.37
CA ALA A 722 -33.54 35.78 5.37
C ALA A 722 -32.11 36.08 4.85
N SER A 723 -31.90 36.10 3.53
CA SER A 723 -30.61 36.42 2.93
C SER A 723 -30.76 37.45 1.83
N GLY A 724 -30.10 38.60 2.00
CA GLY A 724 -30.07 39.67 1.01
C GLY A 724 -29.24 39.36 -0.24
N ASN A 725 -28.66 38.15 -0.36
CA ASN A 725 -27.71 37.80 -1.42
C ASN A 725 -26.61 38.86 -1.60
N THR A 726 -26.10 39.34 -0.46
CA THR A 726 -25.19 40.48 -0.37
C THR A 726 -23.86 40.17 -1.07
N VAL A 727 -23.40 41.13 -1.89
CA VAL A 727 -22.03 41.16 -2.42
C VAL A 727 -21.26 42.20 -1.62
N VAL A 728 -20.20 41.77 -0.94
CA VAL A 728 -19.38 42.60 -0.05
C VAL A 728 -18.07 42.94 -0.75
N PHE A 729 -17.78 44.22 -0.87
CA PHE A 729 -16.56 44.72 -1.52
C PHE A 729 -15.55 45.20 -0.47
N GLY A 730 -14.31 44.75 -0.61
CA GLY A 730 -13.20 45.02 0.31
C GLY A 730 -11.91 45.36 -0.45
N GLY A 731 -11.95 46.43 -1.24
CA GLY A 731 -10.95 46.81 -2.20
C GLY A 731 -11.20 46.23 -3.60
N GLY A 732 -12.43 45.85 -3.94
CA GLY A 732 -12.75 45.13 -5.18
C GLY A 732 -13.46 45.99 -6.22
N THR A 733 -13.37 45.60 -7.49
CA THR A 733 -14.06 46.26 -8.61
C THR A 733 -14.86 45.23 -9.42
N LEU A 734 -16.15 45.48 -9.62
CA LEU A 734 -16.98 44.71 -10.56
C LEU A 734 -17.20 45.55 -11.81
N VAL A 735 -16.75 45.05 -12.96
CA VAL A 735 -16.93 45.70 -14.26
C VAL A 735 -18.02 44.96 -15.04
N ASN A 736 -19.13 45.62 -15.31
CA ASN A 736 -20.14 45.14 -16.23
C ASN A 736 -19.98 45.81 -17.60
N ALA A 737 -19.43 45.07 -18.56
CA ALA A 737 -19.38 45.43 -19.98
C ALA A 737 -20.44 44.70 -20.83
N GLY A 738 -21.16 43.73 -20.23
CA GLY A 738 -22.19 42.95 -20.89
C GLY A 738 -23.60 43.39 -20.48
N THR A 739 -24.46 42.41 -20.22
CA THR A 739 -25.79 42.67 -19.61
C THR A 739 -25.77 42.19 -18.17
N PHE A 740 -26.33 42.97 -17.24
CA PHE A 740 -26.42 42.63 -15.83
C PHE A 740 -27.87 42.80 -15.37
N SER A 741 -28.57 41.70 -15.17
CA SER A 741 -29.96 41.69 -14.70
C SER A 741 -30.03 41.53 -13.20
N ASP A 742 -30.41 42.58 -12.48
CA ASP A 742 -30.80 42.50 -11.07
C ASP A 742 -32.28 42.12 -10.95
N ALA A 743 -32.52 40.84 -10.65
CA ALA A 743 -33.83 40.23 -10.53
C ALA A 743 -34.14 39.77 -9.09
N ASN A 744 -33.49 40.37 -8.10
CA ASN A 744 -33.71 40.04 -6.69
C ASN A 744 -35.17 40.34 -6.27
N SER A 745 -35.84 39.35 -5.69
CA SER A 745 -37.24 39.46 -5.26
C SER A 745 -37.38 40.09 -3.87
N PHE A 746 -36.32 40.05 -3.07
CA PHE A 746 -36.21 40.71 -1.77
C PHE A 746 -35.14 41.81 -1.83
N ASN A 747 -34.93 42.52 -0.72
CA ASN A 747 -33.88 43.55 -0.69
C ASN A 747 -32.51 42.93 -0.93
N ALA A 748 -31.71 43.59 -1.75
CA ALA A 748 -30.36 43.17 -2.10
C ALA A 748 -29.35 44.28 -1.79
N LEU A 749 -28.10 43.91 -1.58
CA LEU A 749 -27.06 44.84 -1.10
C LEU A 749 -25.72 44.61 -1.81
N MET A 750 -25.19 45.66 -2.43
CA MET A 750 -23.76 45.78 -2.73
C MET A 750 -23.12 46.58 -1.60
N GLN A 751 -22.50 45.89 -0.66
CA GLN A 751 -21.93 46.47 0.56
C GLN A 751 -20.52 46.98 0.31
N SER A 752 -20.23 48.20 0.74
CA SER A 752 -18.87 48.73 0.81
C SER A 752 -18.32 48.49 2.22
N TYR A 753 -17.19 47.79 2.33
CA TYR A 753 -16.61 47.44 3.63
C TYR A 753 -15.29 48.18 3.90
N THR A 754 -14.24 47.87 3.13
CA THR A 754 -12.91 48.47 3.26
C THR A 754 -12.34 48.79 1.88
N GLY A 755 -11.37 49.71 1.79
CA GLY A 755 -10.69 50.03 0.54
C GLY A 755 -11.57 50.79 -0.47
N ILE A 756 -11.05 50.92 -1.70
CA ILE A 756 -11.78 51.50 -2.83
C ILE A 756 -12.64 50.40 -3.46
N ASN A 757 -13.95 50.65 -3.56
CA ASN A 757 -14.93 49.67 -3.99
C ASN A 757 -15.79 50.26 -5.10
N ASP A 758 -15.70 49.67 -6.29
CA ASP A 758 -16.30 50.24 -7.50
C ASP A 758 -17.19 49.22 -8.22
N PHE A 759 -18.31 49.71 -8.75
CA PHE A 759 -19.12 49.04 -9.76
C PHE A 759 -19.07 49.90 -11.02
N GLU A 760 -18.39 49.39 -12.04
CA GLU A 760 -18.22 50.06 -13.34
C GLU A 760 -19.23 49.50 -14.33
N ASN A 761 -20.26 50.27 -14.67
CA ASN A 761 -21.24 49.89 -15.66
C ASN A 761 -20.93 50.56 -17.01
N THR A 762 -20.24 49.83 -17.90
CA THR A 762 -20.00 50.22 -19.29
C THR A 762 -20.98 49.56 -20.26
N GLY A 763 -21.63 48.47 -19.83
CA GLY A 763 -22.67 47.75 -20.55
C GLY A 763 -24.08 48.17 -20.14
N SER A 764 -24.99 47.20 -20.01
CA SER A 764 -26.37 47.44 -19.56
C SER A 764 -26.61 46.81 -18.19
N TYR A 765 -26.95 47.62 -17.19
CA TYR A 765 -27.51 47.18 -15.91
C TYR A 765 -29.03 47.33 -15.96
N THR A 766 -29.77 46.28 -15.65
CA THR A 766 -31.23 46.26 -15.72
C THR A 766 -31.82 45.74 -14.41
N LYS A 767 -32.51 46.62 -13.67
CA LYS A 767 -33.24 46.28 -12.44
C LYS A 767 -34.67 45.86 -12.79
N THR A 768 -35.00 44.61 -12.50
CA THR A 768 -36.33 44.00 -12.76
C THR A 768 -37.04 43.53 -11.50
N GLY A 769 -36.30 43.24 -10.42
CA GLY A 769 -36.90 42.87 -9.14
C GLY A 769 -37.77 43.99 -8.56
N SER A 770 -38.82 43.67 -7.81
CA SER A 770 -39.73 44.68 -7.22
C SER A 770 -39.20 45.31 -5.93
N ALA A 771 -38.21 44.69 -5.28
CA ALA A 771 -37.66 45.14 -4.00
C ALA A 771 -36.59 46.24 -4.16
N THR A 772 -36.01 46.67 -3.05
CA THR A 772 -34.93 47.66 -3.05
C THR A 772 -33.57 46.99 -3.19
N THR A 773 -32.77 47.44 -4.17
CA THR A 773 -31.34 47.12 -4.21
C THR A 773 -30.57 48.33 -3.71
N THR A 774 -29.81 48.15 -2.63
CA THR A 774 -28.95 49.18 -2.06
C THR A 774 -27.53 49.04 -2.58
N ILE A 775 -26.98 50.13 -3.12
CA ILE A 775 -25.62 50.24 -3.65
C ILE A 775 -24.83 51.17 -2.73
N GLN A 776 -23.88 50.61 -1.99
CA GLN A 776 -22.99 51.37 -1.10
C GLN A 776 -21.61 51.64 -1.72
N VAL A 777 -21.25 50.88 -2.75
CA VAL A 777 -20.02 51.06 -3.53
C VAL A 777 -20.14 52.28 -4.46
N ALA A 778 -19.02 52.79 -4.97
CA ALA A 778 -19.06 53.80 -6.01
C ALA A 778 -19.65 53.17 -7.28
N TYR A 779 -20.70 53.79 -7.83
CA TYR A 779 -21.36 53.32 -9.04
C TYR A 779 -21.11 54.30 -10.18
N ASN A 780 -20.33 53.86 -11.16
CA ASN A 780 -19.90 54.67 -12.30
C ASN A 780 -20.62 54.15 -13.55
N ASN A 781 -21.61 54.90 -14.03
CA ASN A 781 -22.40 54.55 -15.20
C ASN A 781 -21.93 55.32 -16.42
N THR A 782 -21.29 54.61 -17.35
CA THR A 782 -20.97 55.09 -18.71
C THR A 782 -21.82 54.40 -19.77
N GLY A 783 -22.44 53.26 -19.44
CA GLY A 783 -23.39 52.54 -20.27
C GLY A 783 -24.84 52.90 -19.93
N VAL A 784 -25.71 51.89 -19.89
CA VAL A 784 -27.15 52.06 -19.61
C VAL A 784 -27.52 51.45 -18.28
N THR A 785 -28.18 52.21 -17.41
CA THR A 785 -28.84 51.74 -16.20
C THR A 785 -30.37 51.84 -16.38
N SER A 786 -31.04 50.70 -16.54
CA SER A 786 -32.49 50.61 -16.74
C SER A 786 -33.21 50.14 -15.47
N ILE A 787 -33.99 51.02 -14.84
CA ILE A 787 -34.76 50.74 -13.63
C ILE A 787 -36.21 50.41 -14.04
N ARG A 788 -36.48 49.16 -14.38
CA ARG A 788 -37.80 48.73 -14.87
C ARG A 788 -38.82 48.57 -13.75
N SER A 789 -38.38 48.21 -12.55
CA SER A 789 -39.23 47.97 -11.37
C SER A 789 -38.46 48.12 -10.07
N GLY A 790 -39.19 48.34 -8.98
CA GLY A 790 -38.64 48.52 -7.64
C GLY A 790 -37.76 49.76 -7.49
N THR A 791 -36.89 49.72 -6.49
CA THR A 791 -36.02 50.85 -6.14
C THR A 791 -34.55 50.46 -6.29
N LEU A 792 -33.76 51.28 -6.98
CA LEU A 792 -32.30 51.24 -6.95
C LEU A 792 -31.81 52.39 -6.06
N ALA A 793 -31.31 52.08 -4.87
CA ALA A 793 -30.98 53.05 -3.85
C ALA A 793 -29.47 53.20 -3.67
N PHE A 794 -28.98 54.42 -3.74
CA PHE A 794 -27.55 54.71 -3.59
C PHE A 794 -27.28 55.33 -2.22
N THR A 795 -26.39 54.71 -1.45
CA THR A 795 -25.78 55.34 -0.28
C THR A 795 -24.28 55.60 -0.50
N GLY A 796 -23.69 54.98 -1.53
CA GLY A 796 -22.40 55.35 -2.10
C GLY A 796 -22.52 56.49 -3.12
N SER A 797 -21.41 56.84 -3.77
CA SER A 797 -21.42 57.81 -4.87
C SER A 797 -22.06 57.22 -6.12
N LEU A 798 -22.83 58.02 -6.83
CA LEU A 798 -23.37 57.73 -8.15
C LEU A 798 -22.81 58.76 -9.13
N GLN A 799 -22.03 58.31 -10.11
CA GLN A 799 -21.60 59.11 -11.25
C GLN A 799 -22.30 58.58 -12.51
N ASN A 800 -22.94 59.47 -13.26
CA ASN A 800 -23.60 59.11 -14.51
C ASN A 800 -23.13 60.00 -15.65
N THR A 801 -22.42 59.41 -16.61
CA THR A 801 -22.11 59.99 -17.93
C THR A 801 -22.76 59.20 -19.06
N GLY A 802 -23.34 58.03 -18.76
CA GLY A 802 -24.17 57.24 -19.65
C GLY A 802 -25.66 57.59 -19.53
N THR A 803 -26.53 56.60 -19.72
CA THR A 803 -27.99 56.77 -19.66
C THR A 803 -28.59 56.11 -18.42
N ILE A 804 -29.43 56.82 -17.69
CA ILE A 804 -30.37 56.24 -16.72
C ILE A 804 -31.77 56.30 -17.32
N THR A 805 -32.46 55.16 -17.35
CA THR A 805 -33.80 55.04 -17.91
C THR A 805 -34.70 54.16 -17.05
N GLY A 806 -36.01 54.18 -17.28
CA GLY A 806 -36.95 53.26 -16.66
C GLY A 806 -38.22 53.88 -16.10
N ALA A 807 -39.05 53.04 -15.50
CA ALA A 807 -40.31 53.42 -14.87
C ALA A 807 -40.31 53.20 -13.34
N GLY A 808 -39.18 52.78 -12.77
CA GLY A 808 -39.00 52.53 -11.34
C GLY A 808 -38.52 53.75 -10.56
N THR A 809 -37.89 53.48 -9.42
CA THR A 809 -37.38 54.52 -8.52
C THR A 809 -35.87 54.46 -8.40
N LEU A 810 -35.19 55.59 -8.61
CA LEU A 810 -33.82 55.83 -8.18
C LEU A 810 -33.86 56.58 -6.84
N ALA A 811 -33.27 56.03 -5.78
CA ALA A 811 -33.07 56.79 -4.55
C ALA A 811 -31.65 57.37 -4.56
N ALA A 812 -31.59 58.70 -4.65
CA ALA A 812 -30.34 59.44 -4.80
C ALA A 812 -29.47 59.37 -3.53
N PRO A 813 -28.14 59.52 -3.66
CA PRO A 813 -27.25 59.64 -2.51
C PRO A 813 -27.64 60.82 -1.61
N THR A 814 -27.33 60.73 -0.32
CA THR A 814 -27.58 61.83 0.64
C THR A 814 -26.88 63.14 0.25
N ALA A 815 -25.75 63.05 -0.44
CA ALA A 815 -25.02 64.20 -0.97
C ALA A 815 -25.71 64.87 -2.18
N GLY A 816 -26.80 64.29 -2.69
CA GLY A 816 -27.44 64.65 -3.96
C GLY A 816 -26.91 63.80 -5.12
N PHE A 817 -27.73 63.69 -6.17
CA PHE A 817 -27.35 63.06 -7.43
C PHE A 817 -26.96 64.14 -8.44
N VAL A 818 -25.69 64.17 -8.84
CA VAL A 818 -25.22 64.97 -9.97
C VAL A 818 -25.18 64.07 -11.20
N ASN A 819 -25.88 64.49 -12.24
CA ASN A 819 -25.97 63.79 -13.51
C ASN A 819 -25.19 64.58 -14.56
N ASP A 820 -24.31 63.89 -15.30
CA ASP A 820 -23.50 64.44 -16.40
C ASP A 820 -23.81 63.70 -17.73
N GLY A 821 -24.88 62.90 -17.75
CA GLY A 821 -25.28 62.05 -18.87
C GLY A 821 -26.77 62.22 -19.22
N ALA A 822 -27.35 61.18 -19.81
CA ALA A 822 -28.76 61.17 -20.19
C ALA A 822 -29.64 60.62 -19.07
N ILE A 823 -30.80 61.25 -18.85
CA ILE A 823 -31.93 60.67 -18.12
C ILE A 823 -33.10 60.54 -19.09
N SER A 824 -33.60 59.32 -19.28
CA SER A 824 -34.71 59.02 -20.18
C SER A 824 -35.81 58.27 -19.42
N PRO A 825 -36.79 58.96 -18.82
CA PRO A 825 -37.92 58.32 -18.17
C PRO A 825 -38.67 57.38 -19.13
N GLY A 826 -39.36 56.37 -18.59
CA GLY A 826 -40.07 55.40 -19.42
C GLY A 826 -39.18 54.25 -19.89
N LEU A 827 -39.67 53.47 -20.86
CA LEU A 827 -38.96 52.31 -21.41
C LEU A 827 -38.99 52.33 -22.93
N ALA A 828 -40.12 51.92 -23.51
CA ALA A 828 -40.41 52.02 -24.93
C ALA A 828 -41.70 52.85 -25.03
N GLY A 829 -41.54 54.17 -25.01
CA GLY A 829 -42.62 55.15 -24.88
C GLY A 829 -42.80 55.68 -23.46
N ALA A 830 -43.73 56.62 -23.37
CA ALA A 830 -44.09 57.39 -22.18
C ALA A 830 -44.21 56.56 -20.87
N GLY A 831 -43.50 56.99 -19.84
CA GLY A 831 -43.50 56.46 -18.49
C GLY A 831 -42.92 57.43 -17.46
N LYS A 832 -42.91 56.99 -16.20
CA LYS A 832 -42.50 57.84 -15.07
C LYS A 832 -41.26 57.27 -14.39
N LEU A 833 -40.16 58.00 -14.40
CA LEU A 833 -39.00 57.70 -13.57
C LEU A 833 -39.05 58.55 -12.30
N ALA A 834 -38.99 57.92 -11.13
CA ALA A 834 -38.94 58.64 -9.87
C ALA A 834 -37.50 58.77 -9.38
N ILE A 835 -37.09 59.97 -8.95
CA ILE A 835 -35.86 60.22 -8.21
C ILE A 835 -36.22 60.70 -6.81
N THR A 836 -35.95 59.89 -5.79
CA THR A 836 -36.14 60.29 -4.40
C THR A 836 -34.86 60.91 -3.86
N GLY A 837 -34.88 62.20 -3.53
CA GLY A 837 -33.71 62.99 -3.13
C GLY A 837 -33.47 64.17 -4.07
N ASN A 838 -32.33 64.83 -3.91
CA ASN A 838 -31.97 66.02 -4.69
C ASN A 838 -31.28 65.63 -6.01
N LEU A 839 -31.58 66.36 -7.08
CA LEU A 839 -31.01 66.20 -8.41
C LEU A 839 -30.31 67.49 -8.87
N THR A 840 -29.12 67.35 -9.43
CA THR A 840 -28.43 68.40 -10.18
C THR A 840 -28.14 67.85 -11.58
N LEU A 841 -28.67 68.51 -12.59
CA LEU A 841 -28.32 68.27 -13.99
C LEU A 841 -27.15 69.19 -14.36
N ASP A 842 -26.00 68.62 -14.70
CA ASP A 842 -24.84 69.37 -15.21
C ASP A 842 -25.17 70.02 -16.58
N PRO A 843 -24.50 71.09 -16.99
CA PRO A 843 -24.68 71.68 -18.33
C PRO A 843 -24.49 70.71 -19.51
N THR A 844 -23.86 69.56 -19.31
CA THR A 844 -23.73 68.49 -20.32
C THR A 844 -24.84 67.44 -20.28
N SER A 845 -25.75 67.52 -19.31
CA SER A 845 -26.89 66.60 -19.18
C SER A 845 -27.86 66.68 -20.35
N THR A 846 -28.53 65.55 -20.59
CA THR A 846 -29.71 65.49 -21.46
C THR A 846 -30.89 64.86 -20.71
N LEU A 847 -32.06 65.47 -20.81
CA LEU A 847 -33.33 64.89 -20.35
C LEU A 847 -34.16 64.52 -21.57
N ASP A 848 -34.25 63.24 -21.88
CA ASP A 848 -34.97 62.72 -23.05
C ASP A 848 -36.39 62.30 -22.65
N LEU A 849 -37.40 62.80 -23.37
CA LEU A 849 -38.81 62.59 -23.04
C LEU A 849 -39.64 62.23 -24.27
N ASP A 850 -40.48 61.21 -24.16
CA ASP A 850 -41.46 60.79 -25.15
C ASP A 850 -42.84 61.43 -24.90
N LEU A 851 -43.45 61.97 -25.96
CA LEU A 851 -44.86 62.41 -25.95
C LEU A 851 -45.70 61.46 -26.81
N ALA A 852 -46.59 60.69 -26.19
CA ALA A 852 -47.49 59.78 -26.91
C ALA A 852 -48.94 60.30 -26.97
N SER A 853 -49.40 61.02 -25.93
CA SER A 853 -50.69 61.73 -25.89
C SER A 853 -50.73 62.66 -24.67
N LEU A 854 -51.73 63.54 -24.56
CA LEU A 854 -51.97 64.39 -23.38
C LEU A 854 -52.03 63.66 -22.02
N THR A 855 -52.24 62.34 -22.02
CA THR A 855 -52.31 61.53 -20.79
C THR A 855 -51.19 60.49 -20.67
N LYS A 856 -50.34 60.41 -21.70
CA LYS A 856 -49.21 59.47 -21.78
C LYS A 856 -48.01 60.24 -22.33
N SER A 857 -47.27 60.85 -21.43
CA SER A 857 -45.98 61.47 -21.67
C SER A 857 -44.98 60.96 -20.66
N ASP A 858 -43.71 61.10 -20.96
CA ASP A 858 -42.68 60.92 -19.95
C ASP A 858 -42.80 61.95 -18.83
N LEU A 859 -42.43 61.51 -17.62
CA LEU A 859 -42.34 62.35 -16.44
C LEU A 859 -41.11 61.96 -15.62
N LEU A 860 -40.20 62.91 -15.42
CA LEU A 860 -39.18 62.81 -14.40
C LEU A 860 -39.69 63.38 -13.06
N ALA A 861 -39.93 62.51 -12.10
CA ALA A 861 -40.48 62.91 -10.81
C ALA A 861 -39.40 62.95 -9.71
N VAL A 862 -38.90 64.15 -9.40
CA VAL A 862 -37.93 64.38 -8.32
C VAL A 862 -38.67 64.74 -7.03
N SER A 863 -38.34 64.09 -5.91
CA SER A 863 -38.98 64.40 -4.61
C SER A 863 -38.27 65.49 -3.82
N GLY A 864 -36.99 65.74 -4.10
CA GLY A 864 -36.16 66.76 -3.45
C GLY A 864 -36.01 68.01 -4.31
N THR A 865 -34.93 68.74 -4.06
CA THR A 865 -34.60 69.94 -4.84
C THR A 865 -34.02 69.57 -6.21
N ALA A 866 -34.25 70.39 -7.22
CA ALA A 866 -33.69 70.23 -8.56
C ALA A 866 -32.88 71.47 -8.95
N THR A 867 -31.68 71.24 -9.50
CA THR A 867 -30.92 72.24 -10.26
C THR A 867 -30.91 71.78 -11.72
N LEU A 868 -31.45 72.60 -12.61
CA LEU A 868 -31.61 72.31 -14.03
C LEU A 868 -30.39 72.84 -14.79
N GLY A 869 -29.93 72.04 -15.73
CA GLY A 869 -28.82 72.30 -16.62
C GLY A 869 -28.90 71.36 -17.82
N GLY A 870 -28.12 71.66 -18.85
CA GLY A 870 -28.12 70.87 -20.09
C GLY A 870 -29.40 71.04 -20.91
N GLU A 871 -29.58 70.14 -21.87
CA GLU A 871 -30.69 70.20 -22.83
C GLU A 871 -31.82 69.25 -22.46
N ILE A 872 -33.05 69.63 -22.85
CA ILE A 872 -34.22 68.75 -22.80
C ILE A 872 -34.63 68.37 -24.22
N SER A 873 -34.68 67.07 -24.49
CA SER A 873 -35.00 66.51 -25.80
C SER A 873 -36.40 65.93 -25.77
N ILE A 874 -37.29 66.40 -26.63
CA ILE A 874 -38.68 65.94 -26.72
C ILE A 874 -38.85 65.13 -28.00
N HIS A 875 -39.27 63.88 -27.85
CA HIS A 875 -39.47 62.91 -28.93
C HIS A 875 -40.97 62.71 -29.20
N ASP A 876 -41.36 62.77 -30.48
CA ASP A 876 -42.69 62.37 -30.91
C ASP A 876 -42.84 60.84 -30.82
N ALA A 877 -43.68 60.37 -29.90
CA ALA A 877 -44.05 58.97 -29.74
C ALA A 877 -45.50 58.71 -30.21
N GLY A 878 -45.94 59.41 -31.27
CA GLY A 878 -47.26 59.28 -31.89
C GLY A 878 -48.26 60.38 -31.53
N TYR A 879 -47.77 61.50 -31.01
CA TYR A 879 -48.55 62.64 -30.57
C TYR A 879 -48.65 63.71 -31.66
N ALA A 880 -49.89 64.13 -31.97
CA ALA A 880 -50.15 65.27 -32.86
C ALA A 880 -50.29 66.55 -32.03
N PRO A 881 -49.32 67.50 -32.07
CA PRO A 881 -49.37 68.67 -31.20
C PRO A 881 -50.45 69.66 -31.61
N ALA A 882 -51.28 70.11 -30.67
CA ALA A 882 -52.17 71.26 -30.86
C ALA A 882 -51.77 72.43 -29.96
N VAL A 883 -51.82 73.65 -30.49
CA VAL A 883 -51.50 74.86 -29.73
C VAL A 883 -52.42 74.97 -28.50
N GLY A 884 -51.84 75.13 -27.33
CA GLY A 884 -52.53 75.15 -26.03
C GLY A 884 -52.43 73.85 -25.23
N ASP A 885 -51.94 72.76 -25.84
CA ASP A 885 -51.63 71.53 -25.13
C ASP A 885 -50.47 71.74 -24.14
N SER A 886 -50.52 71.10 -22.97
CA SER A 886 -49.53 71.28 -21.90
C SER A 886 -49.22 69.95 -21.20
N PHE A 887 -47.93 69.70 -20.94
CA PHE A 887 -47.43 68.48 -20.29
C PHE A 887 -46.60 68.82 -19.06
N VAL A 888 -46.83 68.15 -17.93
CA VAL A 888 -45.88 68.18 -16.81
C VAL A 888 -44.77 67.19 -17.13
N VAL A 889 -43.60 67.72 -17.47
CA VAL A 889 -42.44 66.92 -17.90
C VAL A 889 -41.46 66.62 -16.75
N MET A 890 -41.45 67.48 -15.73
CA MET A 890 -40.64 67.29 -14.54
C MET A 890 -41.35 67.84 -13.30
N THR A 891 -41.27 67.14 -12.17
CA THR A 891 -41.69 67.66 -10.85
C THR A 891 -40.51 67.68 -9.87
N TYR A 892 -40.50 68.64 -8.95
CA TYR A 892 -39.52 68.76 -7.86
C TYR A 892 -40.11 69.48 -6.65
N ALA A 893 -39.49 69.35 -5.47
CA ALA A 893 -39.90 70.10 -4.29
C ALA A 893 -39.56 71.60 -4.40
N GLN A 894 -38.42 71.92 -5.01
CA GLN A 894 -37.97 73.29 -5.24
C GLN A 894 -36.97 73.34 -6.41
N ASN A 895 -37.12 74.33 -7.29
CA ASN A 895 -36.09 74.71 -8.26
C ASN A 895 -35.04 75.61 -7.59
N ILE A 896 -33.79 75.17 -7.56
CA ILE A 896 -32.70 75.94 -6.95
C ILE A 896 -32.17 76.98 -7.94
N GLY A 897 -31.99 78.21 -7.45
CA GLY A 897 -31.40 79.31 -8.22
C GLY A 897 -32.23 79.78 -9.41
N ALA A 898 -33.52 79.38 -9.50
CA ALA A 898 -34.35 79.57 -10.69
C ALA A 898 -33.67 79.05 -11.97
N SER A 899 -32.97 77.92 -11.83
CA SER A 899 -32.24 77.26 -12.91
C SER A 899 -33.17 76.82 -14.05
N VAL A 900 -32.64 76.80 -15.27
CA VAL A 900 -33.35 76.49 -16.52
C VAL A 900 -32.51 75.55 -17.39
N PHE A 901 -33.15 74.83 -18.31
CA PHE A 901 -32.44 74.10 -19.36
C PHE A 901 -31.77 75.08 -20.33
N SER A 902 -30.60 74.72 -20.87
CA SER A 902 -29.84 75.53 -21.83
C SER A 902 -30.49 75.57 -23.22
N GLY A 903 -31.29 74.56 -23.55
CA GLY A 903 -31.94 74.42 -24.84
C GLY A 903 -33.05 73.37 -24.81
N ILE A 904 -33.93 73.45 -25.80
CA ILE A 904 -34.92 72.42 -26.12
C ILE A 904 -34.61 71.86 -27.50
N ASP A 905 -34.48 70.53 -27.57
CA ASP A 905 -34.34 69.79 -28.82
C ASP A 905 -35.65 69.05 -29.13
N LEU A 906 -36.09 69.09 -30.39
CA LEU A 906 -37.37 68.55 -30.83
C LEU A 906 -37.15 67.50 -31.92
N GLN A 907 -37.48 66.25 -31.61
CA GLN A 907 -37.24 65.10 -32.47
C GLN A 907 -38.57 64.53 -32.97
N GLY A 908 -38.77 64.52 -34.31
CA GLY A 908 -39.91 63.83 -34.95
C GLY A 908 -41.18 64.65 -35.18
N PHE A 909 -41.28 65.89 -34.69
CA PHE A 909 -42.47 66.74 -34.89
C PHE A 909 -42.51 67.44 -36.27
N ALA A 910 -43.72 67.62 -36.80
CA ALA A 910 -43.92 68.31 -38.08
C ALA A 910 -43.62 69.84 -37.98
N PRO A 911 -43.16 70.49 -39.08
CA PRO A 911 -42.94 71.93 -39.10
C PRO A 911 -44.23 72.72 -38.84
N GLY A 912 -44.18 73.74 -37.98
CA GLY A 912 -45.30 74.70 -37.75
C GLY A 912 -45.84 74.77 -36.32
N VAL A 913 -45.40 73.87 -35.43
CA VAL A 913 -45.66 73.93 -33.98
C VAL A 913 -44.37 74.24 -33.24
N GLY A 914 -44.46 75.07 -32.20
CA GLY A 914 -43.36 75.37 -31.27
C GLY A 914 -43.65 74.77 -29.90
N PHE A 915 -42.62 74.64 -29.08
CA PHE A 915 -42.74 74.20 -27.71
C PHE A 915 -42.04 75.20 -26.79
N ASN A 916 -42.67 75.51 -25.67
CA ASN A 916 -42.14 76.43 -24.67
C ASN A 916 -42.09 75.75 -23.30
N LEU A 917 -40.98 75.95 -22.60
CA LEU A 917 -40.81 75.46 -21.23
C LEU A 917 -41.25 76.54 -20.25
N VAL A 918 -42.16 76.20 -19.36
CA VAL A 918 -42.60 77.05 -18.26
C VAL A 918 -42.09 76.46 -16.95
N TYR A 919 -41.27 77.24 -16.25
CA TYR A 919 -40.63 76.86 -15.00
C TYR A 919 -41.44 77.37 -13.82
N ASN A 920 -42.16 76.47 -13.14
CA ASN A 920 -42.96 76.78 -11.96
C ASN A 920 -42.18 76.47 -10.67
N ALA A 921 -42.74 76.83 -9.51
CA ALA A 921 -42.07 76.61 -8.22
C ALA A 921 -41.77 75.12 -7.92
N THR A 922 -42.60 74.20 -8.45
CA THR A 922 -42.54 72.76 -8.14
C THR A 922 -42.58 71.85 -9.37
N ASN A 923 -42.58 72.41 -10.59
CA ASN A 923 -42.59 71.61 -11.81
C ASN A 923 -42.11 72.41 -13.04
N VAL A 924 -41.79 71.69 -14.11
CA VAL A 924 -41.63 72.24 -15.45
C VAL A 924 -42.78 71.73 -16.30
N THR A 925 -43.50 72.65 -16.95
CA THR A 925 -44.49 72.33 -17.97
C THR A 925 -43.96 72.64 -19.36
N LEU A 926 -44.32 71.79 -20.31
CA LEU A 926 -44.04 71.94 -21.73
C LEU A 926 -45.34 72.32 -22.44
N ASP A 927 -45.44 73.56 -22.92
CA ASP A 927 -46.62 74.08 -23.59
C ASP A 927 -46.41 74.12 -25.11
N VAL A 928 -47.39 73.62 -25.86
CA VAL A 928 -47.41 73.69 -27.33
C VAL A 928 -47.87 75.08 -27.76
N VAL A 929 -47.03 75.78 -28.51
CA VAL A 929 -47.24 77.17 -28.98
C VAL A 929 -47.18 77.26 -30.51
N SER A 930 -47.61 78.38 -31.08
CA SER A 930 -47.43 78.63 -32.52
C SER A 930 -45.95 78.84 -32.86
N ALA A 931 -45.47 78.25 -33.96
CA ALA A 931 -44.10 78.43 -34.43
C ALA A 931 -43.76 79.93 -34.60
N GLY A 932 -42.67 80.39 -33.98
CA GLY A 932 -42.17 81.77 -34.08
C GLY A 932 -42.57 82.73 -32.95
N ALA A 933 -43.30 82.29 -31.92
CA ALA A 933 -43.43 83.06 -30.68
C ALA A 933 -42.07 83.06 -29.94
N ALA A 934 -41.54 84.24 -29.61
CA ALA A 934 -40.18 84.41 -29.10
C ALA A 934 -39.86 83.55 -27.86
N LEU A 935 -38.70 82.89 -27.90
CA LEU A 935 -38.05 82.21 -26.77
C LEU A 935 -37.54 83.28 -25.77
N GLY A 936 -38.43 83.78 -24.92
CA GLY A 936 -38.10 84.78 -23.89
C GLY A 936 -38.56 84.30 -22.54
N GLY A 937 -37.60 83.95 -21.67
CA GLY A 937 -37.85 83.61 -20.27
C GLY A 937 -38.61 84.73 -19.56
N ALA A 938 -39.91 84.54 -19.34
CA ALA A 938 -40.72 85.43 -18.55
C ALA A 938 -40.89 84.83 -17.15
N THR A 939 -40.09 85.28 -16.19
CA THR A 939 -40.40 85.12 -14.77
C THR A 939 -41.61 85.99 -14.44
N SER A 940 -42.79 85.38 -14.32
CA SER A 940 -43.95 86.06 -13.75
C SER A 940 -43.87 86.02 -12.21
N PRO A 941 -43.88 87.15 -11.49
CA PRO A 941 -43.90 87.14 -10.02
C PRO A 941 -45.31 86.79 -9.53
N ILE A 942 -45.43 85.70 -8.78
CA ILE A 942 -46.68 85.40 -8.05
C ILE A 942 -46.65 86.15 -6.72
N ALA A 943 -47.76 86.86 -6.44
CA ALA A 943 -47.99 87.68 -5.28
C ALA A 943 -47.94 86.89 -3.96
N ALA A 944 -47.33 87.50 -2.94
CA ALA A 944 -47.29 87.00 -1.57
C ALA A 944 -48.71 86.94 -0.96
N VAL A 945 -49.07 85.77 -0.41
CA VAL A 945 -50.18 85.62 0.53
C VAL A 945 -49.61 85.82 1.95
N PRO A 946 -50.19 86.67 2.82
CA PRO A 946 -49.62 86.95 4.14
C PRO A 946 -49.81 85.78 5.11
N GLU A 947 -48.78 85.44 5.89
CA GLU A 947 -48.89 84.55 7.05
C GLU A 947 -49.70 85.18 8.18
N PRO A 948 -50.43 84.39 9.00
CA PRO A 948 -50.85 84.86 10.31
C PRO A 948 -49.70 84.71 11.31
N SER A 949 -49.37 85.85 11.92
CA SER A 949 -48.37 86.10 12.96
C SER A 949 -48.41 85.15 14.16
N GLU A 950 -47.22 84.81 14.65
CA GLU A 950 -46.95 84.25 15.97
C GLU A 950 -47.70 85.04 17.06
N GLY A 951 -48.66 84.41 17.73
CA GLY A 951 -49.35 85.06 18.84
C GLY A 951 -50.71 84.50 19.22
N MET A 952 -50.89 83.18 19.33
CA MET A 952 -51.94 82.62 20.19
C MET A 952 -51.50 81.31 20.87
N LEU A 953 -51.09 81.52 22.12
CA LEU A 953 -50.81 80.58 23.18
C LEU A 953 -51.94 79.53 23.38
N LEU A 954 -51.51 78.29 23.62
CA LEU A 954 -51.86 77.49 24.80
C LEU A 954 -53.35 77.21 25.06
N VAL A 955 -53.79 75.97 24.84
CA VAL A 955 -54.54 75.11 25.78
C VAL A 955 -54.80 73.74 25.14
N GLY A 956 -54.43 72.66 25.84
CA GLY A 956 -55.19 71.40 25.77
C GLY A 956 -54.38 70.10 25.61
N GLY A 957 -54.19 69.38 26.73
CA GLY A 957 -54.41 67.92 26.72
C GLY A 957 -53.25 66.97 27.00
N LEU A 958 -52.61 67.08 28.17
CA LEU A 958 -51.88 65.97 28.80
C LEU A 958 -52.86 65.20 29.71
N GLY A 959 -53.04 63.89 29.47
CA GLY A 959 -53.90 63.07 30.31
C GLY A 959 -53.85 61.58 29.99
N VAL A 960 -53.22 60.84 30.90
CA VAL A 960 -53.48 59.43 31.26
C VAL A 960 -52.86 58.35 30.37
N LEU A 961 -51.74 57.79 30.81
CA LEU A 961 -51.65 56.33 30.98
C LEU A 961 -50.60 55.95 32.02
N GLY A 962 -51.06 55.53 33.18
CA GLY A 962 -50.26 54.86 34.20
C GLY A 962 -51.12 53.85 34.94
N LEU A 963 -50.94 52.56 34.67
CA LEU A 963 -50.74 51.50 35.66
C LEU A 963 -50.60 50.11 34.98
N LEU A 964 -49.85 49.23 35.67
CA LEU A 964 -49.79 47.75 35.58
C LEU A 964 -48.85 47.17 34.49
N MET A 965 -47.79 46.40 34.78
CA MET A 965 -47.39 45.65 35.98
C MET A 965 -45.87 45.54 36.13
N ARG A 966 -45.47 45.44 37.40
CA ARG A 966 -44.11 45.29 37.94
C ARG A 966 -43.81 43.81 38.22
N ARG A 967 -42.52 43.46 38.11
CA ARG A 967 -41.73 42.39 38.80
C ARG A 967 -41.24 41.21 37.95
N ARG A 968 -39.96 41.30 37.57
CA ARG A 968 -39.04 40.16 37.50
C ARG A 968 -38.68 39.69 38.90
N ALA A 969 -38.61 38.37 39.03
CA ALA A 969 -38.29 37.59 40.20
C ALA A 969 -36.83 37.75 40.66
N SER A 970 -36.61 37.43 41.93
CA SER A 970 -35.29 37.29 42.54
C SER A 970 -35.15 35.89 43.15
N VAL A 971 -34.02 35.24 42.82
CA VAL A 971 -33.20 34.33 43.65
C VAL A 971 -33.41 32.79 43.56
N ARG A 972 -32.31 32.14 43.14
CA ARG A 972 -31.78 30.78 43.41
C ARG A 972 -32.47 29.51 42.86
N ARG A 973 -31.55 28.67 42.35
CA ARG A 973 -31.57 27.28 41.87
C ARG A 973 -32.10 27.06 40.47
#